data_AF-A0A1Q6DJZ3-F1
#
_entry.id   AF-A0A1Q6DJZ3-F1
#
_cell.length_a   1.000
_cell.length_b   1.000
_cell.length_c   1.000
_cell.angle_alpha   90.00
_cell.angle_beta   90.00
_cell.angle_gamma   90.00
#
_symmetry.space_group_name_H-M   'P 1'
#
loop_
_entity.id
_entity.type
_entity.pdbx_description
1 polymer ?
#
loop_
_entity_poly.entity_id
_entity_poly.type
_entity_poly.pdbx_seq_one_letter_code
_entity_poly.pdbx_strand_id
1 'polypeptide(L)'
;MTNLLTGANFPSPTTRESDILTAELEKILAEDLHSDLFAMLAMYQKILADNKKRDAWPAIHKKLETLFKCGKPVALDGPMIGIPVSIRDSDYFKDTVAHLGEDRSRIASIEWMATAWNLTFADTGLWMGKTFEPVAREVVAEKCGHDAEVLGHYDPAVTRIGRNFFREPADPDLLQSLGIPLLTEVWRLAERPTVSGQELFGGSFRRKNLEKEKLIPYNRTGGVFLCNFGTSVVAEMNGKKVYQLNYRWPKLNPAYPMTRLVDELVQIGDGIYLGQLIYATRHYSYGSLRLPCCPDLPDIPLGEPYSPSLHGLGRAVHRVLAGGDDYYGYQNNGYFLMMDPDHAERVYADDVFPQLRPRPGESGYDELGYGRKQAAANRSSGSPQARTVDWVNGWQDNPELRRKFTTMITEPSPKGAADGDVRQLLRDNESVLQMLQRLSRDISAQSSYDDHLVHFEPLHRLFRAGVPPVVKDGVFQGSGAKGCNIRVDSAETHDWYGCREQSRGFDYYHGANLNLHLGFRDTFLPDTQARFDKSMLFPGSLADTIGNGKIPAVNLLNMAWHSIGKYIFPWAGKSFERISGRRLSMLLDESADLAARYPERVRELKSHAASAPHYDLVVKNAQGRWETEGPYAKYLKSGSWDQGMSDADKKFWEEEAAGSWVYGNNIQDARIVNFDALLRVIDMNYRIPDPSLQAVVDQGPSPFARQGYIFLGVADRESILPLTNGPERKKKVFQFHYRYPMIGGPVPIGFCLDQLVEIADGLFLGQLIYATALHIPYHSSVDPADYGYQLFGYFLLLDDDWQRHRLAIRLDTLDCRMT
;
A
#
# COMPACT_ATOMS: atom_id res chain seq x y z
N MET A 1 12.56 -29.93 32.27
CA MET A 1 13.13 -29.52 30.97
C MET A 1 12.37 -30.27 29.89
N THR A 2 11.82 -29.57 28.90
CA THR A 2 11.29 -30.23 27.69
C THR A 2 12.44 -31.00 27.03
N ASN A 3 12.33 -32.33 26.89
CA ASN A 3 13.35 -33.19 26.24
C ASN A 3 13.67 -32.78 24.77
N LEU A 4 12.98 -31.76 24.26
CA LEU A 4 13.07 -31.23 22.90
C LEU A 4 14.06 -30.08 22.74
N LEU A 5 14.30 -29.24 23.77
CA LEU A 5 15.22 -28.10 23.69
C LEU A 5 16.54 -28.44 24.38
N THR A 6 17.54 -28.82 23.60
CA THR A 6 18.88 -29.18 24.09
C THR A 6 19.95 -28.58 23.21
N GLY A 7 21.12 -28.27 23.81
CA GLY A 7 22.28 -27.72 23.08
C GLY A 7 22.73 -28.59 21.89
N ALA A 8 22.47 -29.90 21.96
CA ALA A 8 22.78 -30.86 20.89
C ALA A 8 22.03 -30.61 19.57
N ASN A 9 20.96 -29.80 19.57
CA ASN A 9 20.17 -29.53 18.37
C ASN A 9 20.64 -28.29 17.58
N PHE A 10 21.63 -27.54 18.09
CA PHE A 10 22.09 -26.31 17.44
C PHE A 10 22.86 -26.61 16.14
N PRO A 11 22.57 -25.88 15.04
CA PRO A 11 23.33 -25.96 13.81
C PRO A 11 24.60 -25.11 13.96
N SER A 12 25.65 -25.65 14.57
CA SER A 12 26.91 -24.93 14.76
C SER A 12 28.09 -25.61 14.06
N PRO A 13 28.88 -24.88 13.26
CA PRO A 13 30.10 -25.39 12.65
C PRO A 13 31.25 -25.57 13.66
N THR A 14 31.16 -24.96 14.86
CA THR A 14 32.22 -25.02 15.88
C THR A 14 31.67 -25.29 17.28
N THR A 15 32.48 -25.96 18.13
CA THR A 15 32.14 -26.23 19.53
C THR A 15 31.89 -24.94 20.32
N ARG A 16 32.70 -23.90 20.09
CA ARG A 16 32.57 -22.61 20.79
C ARG A 16 31.23 -21.92 20.53
N GLU A 17 30.75 -21.94 19.29
CA GLU A 17 29.45 -21.37 18.93
C GLU A 17 28.29 -22.17 19.55
N SER A 18 28.41 -23.50 19.55
CA SER A 18 27.46 -24.38 20.22
C SER A 18 27.38 -24.11 21.73
N ASP A 19 28.51 -23.88 22.40
CA ASP A 19 28.57 -23.58 23.82
C ASP A 19 27.89 -22.23 24.14
N ILE A 20 28.11 -21.21 23.30
CA ILE A 20 27.48 -19.89 23.43
C ILE A 20 25.96 -20.02 23.29
N LEU A 21 25.47 -20.69 22.23
CA LEU A 21 24.04 -20.88 22.01
C LEU A 21 23.39 -21.71 23.12
N THR A 22 24.11 -22.69 23.67
CA THR A 22 23.65 -23.49 24.81
C THR A 22 23.50 -22.63 26.06
N ALA A 23 24.48 -21.79 26.37
CA ALA A 23 24.38 -20.85 27.49
C ALA A 23 23.24 -19.82 27.30
N GLU A 24 23.03 -19.34 26.07
CA GLU A 24 21.89 -18.46 25.76
C GLU A 24 20.55 -19.16 25.95
N LEU A 25 20.42 -20.42 25.54
CA LEU A 25 19.21 -21.22 25.76
C LEU A 25 18.94 -21.44 27.25
N GLU A 26 19.96 -21.82 28.01
CA GLU A 26 19.83 -22.02 29.47
C GLU A 26 19.38 -20.74 30.16
N LYS A 27 19.91 -19.59 29.73
CA LYS A 27 19.49 -18.28 30.22
C LYS A 27 18.02 -17.99 29.91
N ILE A 28 17.56 -18.20 28.67
CA ILE A 28 16.15 -18.02 28.28
C ILE A 28 15.24 -18.89 29.15
N LEU A 29 15.60 -20.17 29.33
CA LEU A 29 14.79 -21.10 30.12
C LEU A 29 14.78 -20.73 31.62
N ALA A 30 15.88 -20.21 32.16
CA ALA A 30 15.93 -19.79 33.56
C ALA A 30 15.17 -18.48 33.81
N GLU A 31 15.25 -17.53 32.87
CA GLU A 31 14.69 -16.19 33.04
C GLU A 31 13.22 -16.09 32.63
N ASP A 32 12.79 -16.78 31.57
CA ASP A 32 11.47 -16.52 30.95
C ASP A 32 10.47 -17.68 31.13
N LEU A 33 10.93 -18.92 31.37
CA LEU A 33 10.05 -20.09 31.55
C LEU A 33 9.56 -20.19 33.00
N HIS A 34 8.66 -19.29 33.40
CA HIS A 34 8.11 -19.26 34.77
C HIS A 34 7.02 -20.30 35.04
N SER A 35 6.12 -20.53 34.08
CA SER A 35 4.99 -21.48 34.21
C SER A 35 5.12 -22.61 33.19
N ASP A 36 4.83 -22.28 31.94
CA ASP A 36 4.96 -23.18 30.80
C ASP A 36 5.35 -22.40 29.54
N LEU A 37 5.62 -23.16 28.47
CA LEU A 37 6.06 -22.60 27.21
C LEU A 37 4.95 -21.78 26.51
N PHE A 38 3.66 -22.09 26.76
CA PHE A 38 2.53 -21.33 26.20
C PHE A 38 2.52 -19.91 26.76
N ALA A 39 2.59 -19.76 28.09
CA ALA A 39 2.59 -18.48 28.75
C ALA A 39 3.82 -17.63 28.41
N MET A 40 5.00 -18.26 28.32
CA MET A 40 6.23 -17.59 27.90
C MET A 40 6.09 -16.99 26.49
N LEU A 41 5.59 -17.77 25.54
CA LEU A 41 5.39 -17.32 24.16
C LEU A 41 4.27 -16.28 24.03
N ALA A 42 3.21 -16.40 24.83
CA ALA A 42 2.17 -15.39 24.93
C ALA A 42 2.71 -14.06 25.46
N MET A 43 3.60 -14.08 26.44
CA MET A 43 4.28 -12.88 26.92
C MET A 43 5.14 -12.26 25.81
N TYR A 44 5.87 -13.05 25.03
CA TYR A 44 6.65 -12.54 23.90
C TYR A 44 5.75 -11.89 22.85
N GLN A 45 4.66 -12.55 22.44
CA GLN A 45 3.69 -11.99 21.50
C GLN A 45 3.09 -10.68 22.04
N LYS A 46 2.70 -10.60 23.31
CA LYS A 46 2.18 -9.37 23.93
C LYS A 46 3.19 -8.22 23.90
N ILE A 47 4.48 -8.51 24.13
CA ILE A 47 5.55 -7.50 24.04
C ILE A 47 5.73 -7.03 22.59
N LEU A 48 5.73 -7.96 21.63
CA LEU A 48 5.91 -7.66 20.21
C LEU A 48 4.69 -6.98 19.57
N ALA A 49 3.49 -7.22 20.08
CA ALA A 49 2.26 -6.54 19.67
C ALA A 49 2.17 -5.10 20.23
N ASP A 50 2.81 -4.83 21.38
CA ASP A 50 2.79 -3.51 22.02
C ASP A 50 3.86 -2.56 21.44
N ASN A 51 3.40 -1.63 20.60
CA ASN A 51 4.25 -0.58 20.02
C ASN A 51 4.96 0.29 21.07
N LYS A 52 4.50 0.35 22.33
CA LYS A 52 5.17 1.09 23.40
C LYS A 52 6.38 0.35 23.97
N LYS A 53 6.59 -0.91 23.59
CA LYS A 53 7.69 -1.78 24.05
C LYS A 53 8.71 -2.10 22.94
N ARG A 54 8.78 -1.27 21.89
CA ARG A 54 9.70 -1.45 20.75
C ARG A 54 11.15 -1.67 21.16
N ASP A 55 11.62 -0.99 22.21
CA ASP A 55 12.99 -1.14 22.71
C ASP A 55 13.30 -2.58 23.18
N ALA A 56 12.28 -3.36 23.54
CA ALA A 56 12.41 -4.76 23.94
C ALA A 56 12.39 -5.74 22.75
N TRP A 57 11.92 -5.33 21.57
CA TRP A 57 11.70 -6.23 20.43
C TRP A 57 12.98 -6.93 19.93
N PRO A 58 14.15 -6.25 19.79
CA PRO A 58 15.37 -6.92 19.36
C PRO A 58 15.78 -8.06 20.29
N ALA A 59 15.61 -7.88 21.60
CA ALA A 59 15.91 -8.90 22.59
C ALA A 59 14.96 -10.10 22.43
N ILE A 60 13.65 -9.87 22.30
CA ILE A 60 12.68 -10.96 22.10
C ILE A 60 12.91 -11.69 20.78
N HIS A 61 13.20 -10.99 19.69
CA HIS A 61 13.55 -11.63 18.41
C HIS A 61 14.77 -12.53 18.51
N LYS A 62 15.82 -12.08 19.21
CA LYS A 62 17.00 -12.92 19.46
C LYS A 62 16.62 -14.19 20.24
N LYS A 63 15.76 -14.08 21.25
CA LYS A 63 15.26 -15.25 22.00
C LYS A 63 14.50 -16.22 21.09
N LEU A 64 13.61 -15.71 20.22
CA LEU A 64 12.88 -16.54 19.25
C LEU A 64 13.82 -17.21 18.23
N GLU A 65 14.85 -16.50 17.78
CA GLU A 65 15.89 -17.05 16.90
C GLU A 65 16.64 -18.22 17.57
N THR A 66 17.07 -18.04 18.82
CA THR A 66 17.75 -19.10 19.59
C THR A 66 16.84 -20.32 19.79
N LEU A 67 15.56 -20.11 20.13
CA LEU A 67 14.59 -21.20 20.25
C LEU A 67 14.38 -21.92 18.91
N PHE A 68 14.32 -21.19 17.80
CA PHE A 68 14.18 -21.77 16.46
C PHE A 68 15.39 -22.61 16.07
N LYS A 69 16.61 -22.09 16.30
CA LYS A 69 17.86 -22.83 16.05
C LYS A 69 17.94 -24.13 16.86
N CYS A 70 17.40 -24.14 18.08
CA CYS A 70 17.37 -25.31 18.96
C CYS A 70 16.24 -26.30 18.65
N GLY A 71 15.13 -25.86 18.05
CA GLY A 71 13.96 -26.71 17.81
C GLY A 71 14.23 -27.87 16.86
N LYS A 72 13.44 -28.95 16.93
CA LYS A 72 13.61 -30.13 16.05
C LYS A 72 12.68 -30.07 14.85
N PRO A 73 13.15 -30.41 13.63
CA PRO A 73 12.24 -30.55 12.49
C PRO A 73 11.31 -31.73 12.71
N VAL A 74 10.01 -31.51 12.58
CA VAL A 74 8.99 -32.57 12.68
C VAL A 74 7.94 -32.36 11.60
N ALA A 75 7.52 -33.44 10.95
CA ALA A 75 6.44 -33.40 9.98
C ALA A 75 5.09 -33.33 10.71
N LEU A 76 4.21 -32.46 10.25
CA LEU A 76 2.88 -32.27 10.82
C LEU A 76 1.82 -33.07 10.03
N ASP A 77 0.78 -33.53 10.73
CA ASP A 77 -0.38 -34.21 10.14
C ASP A 77 -1.65 -33.74 10.84
N GLY A 78 -2.47 -32.96 10.14
CA GLY A 78 -3.70 -32.37 10.65
C GLY A 78 -3.63 -30.87 10.92
N PRO A 79 -4.72 -30.31 11.48
CA PRO A 79 -4.86 -28.89 11.74
C PRO A 79 -4.05 -28.43 12.95
N MET A 80 -3.59 -27.17 12.90
CA MET A 80 -2.87 -26.49 13.95
C MET A 80 -3.48 -25.12 14.20
N ILE A 81 -3.59 -24.72 15.47
CA ILE A 81 -3.97 -23.36 15.86
C ILE A 81 -2.79 -22.43 15.59
N GLY A 82 -3.00 -21.39 14.80
CA GLY A 82 -1.98 -20.40 14.46
C GLY A 82 -2.00 -19.20 15.38
N ILE A 83 -0.82 -18.75 15.80
CA ILE A 83 -0.67 -17.48 16.51
C ILE A 83 0.35 -16.62 15.76
N PRO A 84 -0.05 -15.46 15.21
CA PRO A 84 0.90 -14.50 14.68
C PRO A 84 1.72 -13.91 15.84
N VAL A 85 3.05 -14.05 15.80
CA VAL A 85 3.91 -13.52 16.87
C VAL A 85 4.47 -12.15 16.50
N SER A 86 5.00 -12.01 15.28
CA SER A 86 5.55 -10.74 14.81
C SER A 86 5.84 -10.77 13.32
N ILE A 87 5.71 -9.62 12.65
CA ILE A 87 6.34 -9.34 11.36
C ILE A 87 7.34 -8.20 11.53
N ARG A 88 8.43 -8.23 10.76
CA ARG A 88 9.49 -7.22 10.72
C ARG A 88 9.53 -6.59 9.33
N ASP A 89 9.80 -5.28 9.29
CA ASP A 89 10.08 -4.59 8.04
C ASP A 89 11.31 -5.19 7.39
N SER A 90 11.16 -5.56 6.12
CA SER A 90 12.31 -5.96 5.32
C SER A 90 13.17 -4.72 5.03
N ASP A 91 14.48 -4.93 4.90
CA ASP A 91 15.42 -3.88 4.55
C ASP A 91 15.38 -3.66 3.02
N TYR A 92 14.20 -3.34 2.48
CA TYR A 92 13.91 -3.25 1.03
C TYR A 92 14.86 -2.29 0.29
N PHE A 93 15.50 -1.37 1.02
CA PHE A 93 16.38 -0.33 0.51
C PHE A 93 17.83 -0.48 0.96
N LYS A 94 18.25 -1.66 1.46
CA LYS A 94 19.61 -1.87 1.99
C LYS A 94 20.70 -1.44 1.00
N ASP A 95 20.53 -1.75 -0.29
CA ASP A 95 21.50 -1.37 -1.34
C ASP A 95 21.53 0.15 -1.61
N THR A 96 20.38 0.82 -1.52
CA THR A 96 20.24 2.29 -1.64
C THR A 96 20.85 3.01 -0.43
N VAL A 97 20.82 2.39 0.75
CA VAL A 97 21.30 2.99 2.00
C VAL A 97 22.79 2.71 2.23
N ALA A 98 23.29 1.57 1.76
CA ALA A 98 24.72 1.31 1.64
C ALA A 98 25.42 2.35 0.74
N HIS A 99 24.75 2.81 -0.31
CA HIS A 99 25.23 3.93 -1.15
C HIS A 99 25.28 5.29 -0.41
N LEU A 100 24.54 5.43 0.69
CA LEU A 100 24.51 6.62 1.54
C LEU A 100 25.42 6.48 2.78
N GLY A 101 26.16 5.36 2.91
CA GLY A 101 27.13 5.13 3.99
C GLY A 101 26.51 4.76 5.34
N GLU A 102 25.25 4.30 5.38
CA GLU A 102 24.62 3.78 6.60
C GLU A 102 24.35 2.26 6.49
N ASP A 103 24.46 1.53 7.62
CA ASP A 103 24.33 0.07 7.68
C ASP A 103 22.88 -0.44 7.58
N ARG A 104 21.87 0.45 7.74
CA ARG A 104 20.44 0.11 7.69
C ARG A 104 19.59 1.30 7.21
N SER A 105 18.51 1.04 6.47
CA SER A 105 17.54 2.08 6.06
C SER A 105 16.92 2.80 7.26
N ARG A 106 16.96 4.14 7.29
CA ARG A 106 16.19 4.97 8.25
C ARG A 106 14.67 4.74 8.19
N ILE A 107 14.17 4.17 7.09
CA ILE A 107 12.76 3.77 6.94
C ILE A 107 12.55 2.36 7.52
N ALA A 108 13.51 1.45 7.35
CA ALA A 108 13.47 0.12 7.97
C ALA A 108 13.73 0.14 9.48
N SER A 109 14.26 1.24 10.04
CA SER A 109 14.32 1.47 11.49
C SER A 109 12.99 1.94 12.10
N ILE A 110 11.98 2.28 11.28
CA ILE A 110 10.66 2.74 11.74
C ILE A 110 9.66 1.58 11.93
N GLU A 111 10.02 0.36 11.49
CA GLU A 111 9.22 -0.88 11.60
C GLU A 111 7.72 -0.69 11.30
N TRP A 112 7.40 -0.04 10.17
CA TRP A 112 6.04 0.35 9.77
C TRP A 112 5.15 -0.81 9.35
N MET A 113 5.67 -1.85 8.68
CA MET A 113 4.94 -3.10 8.41
C MET A 113 4.71 -3.88 9.69
N ALA A 114 5.67 -3.89 10.62
CA ALA A 114 5.46 -4.46 11.95
C ALA A 114 4.33 -3.71 12.70
N THR A 115 4.30 -2.39 12.58
CA THR A 115 3.25 -1.53 13.14
C THR A 115 1.89 -1.81 12.50
N ALA A 116 1.83 -1.85 11.16
CA ALA A 116 0.62 -2.15 10.41
C ALA A 116 0.12 -3.58 10.67
N TRP A 117 1.04 -4.53 10.79
CA TRP A 117 0.76 -5.91 11.18
C TRP A 117 0.14 -6.01 12.57
N ASN A 118 0.69 -5.29 13.55
CA ASN A 118 0.13 -5.27 14.90
C ASN A 118 -1.30 -4.71 14.92
N LEU A 119 -1.58 -3.69 14.10
CA LEU A 119 -2.89 -3.07 13.98
C LEU A 119 -3.92 -3.92 13.22
N THR A 120 -3.49 -4.83 12.33
CA THR A 120 -4.39 -5.55 11.40
C THR A 120 -4.47 -7.06 11.64
N PHE A 121 -3.43 -7.69 12.19
CA PHE A 121 -3.32 -9.16 12.30
C PHE A 121 -2.98 -9.68 13.71
N ALA A 122 -2.16 -8.98 14.50
CA ALA A 122 -1.61 -9.56 15.74
C ALA A 122 -2.67 -9.82 16.84
N ASP A 123 -3.71 -8.98 16.93
CA ASP A 123 -4.74 -9.07 17.97
C ASP A 123 -6.15 -9.37 17.42
N THR A 124 -6.31 -9.51 16.10
CA THR A 124 -7.63 -9.67 15.44
C THR A 124 -8.06 -11.13 15.30
N GLY A 125 -7.11 -12.07 15.37
CA GLY A 125 -7.38 -13.49 15.09
C GLY A 125 -7.81 -13.75 13.65
N LEU A 126 -7.44 -12.89 12.70
CA LEU A 126 -7.82 -13.02 11.29
C LEU A 126 -7.24 -14.30 10.65
N TRP A 127 -5.98 -14.62 10.96
CA TRP A 127 -5.34 -15.90 10.61
C TRP A 127 -5.37 -16.81 11.84
N MET A 128 -6.01 -17.98 11.70
CA MET A 128 -6.27 -18.91 12.81
C MET A 128 -5.43 -20.20 12.74
N GLY A 129 -4.49 -20.28 11.79
CA GLY A 129 -3.60 -21.44 11.67
C GLY A 129 -3.58 -22.07 10.29
N LYS A 130 -3.15 -23.33 10.29
CA LYS A 130 -2.87 -24.11 9.07
C LYS A 130 -3.25 -25.56 9.30
N THR A 131 -3.47 -26.29 8.21
CA THR A 131 -3.57 -27.76 8.26
C THR A 131 -2.60 -28.40 7.29
N PHE A 132 -2.21 -29.63 7.63
CA PHE A 132 -1.24 -30.44 6.91
C PHE A 132 -1.89 -31.75 6.51
N GLU A 133 -2.17 -31.90 5.23
CA GLU A 133 -2.96 -33.01 4.69
C GLU A 133 -2.05 -33.95 3.89
N PRO A 134 -2.26 -35.28 4.01
CA PRO A 134 -1.61 -36.23 3.12
C PRO A 134 -1.91 -35.90 1.67
N VAL A 135 -0.89 -36.04 0.82
CA VAL A 135 -0.96 -35.71 -0.60
C VAL A 135 -0.36 -36.85 -1.40
N ALA A 136 -1.00 -37.23 -2.50
CA ALA A 136 -0.51 -38.27 -3.40
C ALA A 136 0.70 -37.76 -4.20
N ARG A 137 1.59 -38.66 -4.62
CA ARG A 137 2.80 -38.32 -5.38
C ARG A 137 2.46 -37.60 -6.68
N GLU A 138 1.38 -38.03 -7.32
CA GLU A 138 0.88 -37.51 -8.58
C GLU A 138 0.43 -36.06 -8.43
N VAL A 139 -0.24 -35.74 -7.33
CA VAL A 139 -0.64 -34.36 -7.01
C VAL A 139 0.60 -33.50 -6.71
N VAL A 140 1.58 -34.01 -5.97
CA VAL A 140 2.85 -33.29 -5.75
C VAL A 140 3.55 -33.02 -7.08
N ALA A 141 3.65 -34.02 -7.96
CA ALA A 141 4.23 -33.89 -9.30
C ALA A 141 3.51 -32.83 -10.12
N GLU A 142 2.18 -32.83 -10.10
CA GLU A 142 1.39 -31.80 -10.76
C GLU A 142 1.73 -30.42 -10.20
N LYS A 143 1.66 -30.22 -8.87
CA LYS A 143 1.80 -28.91 -8.20
C LYS A 143 3.23 -28.34 -8.24
N CYS A 144 4.26 -29.19 -8.25
CA CYS A 144 5.65 -28.75 -8.40
C CYS A 144 6.11 -28.65 -9.87
N GLY A 145 5.23 -28.94 -10.85
CA GLY A 145 5.60 -28.90 -12.26
C GLY A 145 6.52 -30.05 -12.69
N HIS A 146 6.42 -31.20 -12.04
CA HIS A 146 7.24 -32.40 -12.23
C HIS A 146 8.73 -32.19 -11.91
N ASP A 147 9.02 -31.32 -10.95
CA ASP A 147 10.38 -31.11 -10.49
C ASP A 147 11.02 -32.41 -9.95
N ALA A 148 12.12 -32.82 -10.57
CA ALA A 148 12.75 -34.11 -10.31
C ALA A 148 13.39 -34.18 -8.91
N GLU A 149 13.89 -33.05 -8.39
CA GLU A 149 14.52 -32.98 -7.07
C GLU A 149 13.46 -33.12 -5.96
N VAL A 150 12.36 -32.36 -6.05
CA VAL A 150 11.21 -32.48 -5.13
C VAL A 150 10.60 -33.87 -5.16
N LEU A 151 10.42 -34.44 -6.36
CA LEU A 151 9.89 -35.80 -6.49
C LEU A 151 10.86 -36.89 -6.04
N GLY A 152 12.17 -36.63 -6.10
CA GLY A 152 13.19 -37.48 -5.50
C GLY A 152 13.11 -37.51 -3.97
N HIS A 153 12.63 -36.43 -3.36
CA HIS A 153 12.42 -36.30 -1.93
C HIS A 153 10.99 -36.58 -1.46
N TYR A 154 10.08 -36.96 -2.36
CA TYR A 154 8.71 -37.31 -1.99
C TYR A 154 8.70 -38.53 -1.05
N ASP A 155 8.02 -38.39 0.08
CA ASP A 155 7.76 -39.46 1.03
C ASP A 155 6.33 -39.32 1.57
N PRO A 156 5.43 -40.29 1.35
CA PRO A 156 4.04 -40.21 1.81
C PRO A 156 3.92 -40.07 3.35
N ALA A 157 4.94 -40.47 4.11
CA ALA A 157 4.94 -40.35 5.57
C ALA A 157 5.11 -38.89 6.03
N VAL A 158 5.76 -38.03 5.25
CA VAL A 158 6.16 -36.67 5.69
C VAL A 158 5.80 -35.56 4.71
N THR A 159 5.63 -35.85 3.43
CA THR A 159 5.21 -34.88 2.41
C THR A 159 3.73 -34.55 2.60
N ARG A 160 3.40 -33.26 2.66
CA ARG A 160 2.03 -32.77 2.89
C ARG A 160 1.69 -31.64 1.92
N ILE A 161 0.41 -31.50 1.64
CA ILE A 161 -0.15 -30.26 1.11
C ILE A 161 -0.89 -29.57 2.25
N GLY A 162 -0.82 -28.26 2.33
CA GLY A 162 -1.45 -27.53 3.41
C GLY A 162 -2.18 -26.28 2.95
N ARG A 163 -3.03 -25.76 3.83
CA ARG A 163 -3.84 -24.55 3.64
C ARG A 163 -3.95 -23.79 4.94
N ASN A 164 -4.16 -22.48 4.84
CA ASN A 164 -4.34 -21.56 5.95
C ASN A 164 -5.82 -21.47 6.35
N PHE A 165 -6.06 -21.11 7.62
CA PHE A 165 -7.37 -20.87 8.21
C PHE A 165 -7.58 -19.38 8.45
N PHE A 166 -8.73 -18.87 8.04
CA PHE A 166 -9.11 -17.47 8.21
C PHE A 166 -10.46 -17.36 8.91
N ARG A 167 -10.56 -16.35 9.78
CA ARG A 167 -11.74 -16.06 10.61
C ARG A 167 -12.26 -14.66 10.30
N GLU A 168 -13.57 -14.52 10.17
CA GLU A 168 -14.20 -13.20 10.11
C GLU A 168 -14.08 -12.48 11.48
N PRO A 169 -13.61 -11.24 11.54
CA PRO A 169 -13.54 -10.45 12.78
C PRO A 169 -14.94 -10.21 13.40
N ALA A 170 -15.02 -10.02 14.73
CA ALA A 170 -16.31 -9.96 15.46
C ALA A 170 -17.02 -8.62 15.26
N ASP A 171 -16.22 -7.56 15.31
CA ASP A 171 -16.57 -6.18 15.06
C ASP A 171 -15.49 -5.66 14.12
N PRO A 172 -15.55 -6.04 12.84
CA PRO A 172 -14.52 -5.66 11.90
C PRO A 172 -14.53 -4.14 11.79
N ASP A 173 -13.40 -3.50 12.10
CA ASP A 173 -13.21 -2.13 11.67
C ASP A 173 -13.33 -2.04 10.13
N LEU A 174 -13.45 -0.83 9.60
CA LEU A 174 -13.71 -0.63 8.17
C LEU A 174 -12.66 -1.31 7.24
N LEU A 175 -11.42 -1.50 7.71
CA LEU A 175 -10.37 -2.19 6.96
C LEU A 175 -10.53 -3.71 7.05
N GLN A 176 -10.84 -4.21 8.24
CA GLN A 176 -11.09 -5.61 8.53
C GLN A 176 -12.37 -6.13 7.83
N SER A 177 -13.39 -5.28 7.65
CA SER A 177 -14.65 -5.63 6.97
C SER A 177 -14.49 -5.79 5.47
N LEU A 178 -13.48 -5.12 4.89
CA LEU A 178 -13.11 -5.22 3.47
C LEU A 178 -12.06 -6.33 3.22
N GLY A 179 -11.29 -6.70 4.24
CA GLY A 179 -10.18 -7.64 4.15
C GLY A 179 -10.59 -9.06 3.76
N ILE A 180 -11.59 -9.67 4.41
CA ILE A 180 -11.97 -11.07 4.11
C ILE A 180 -12.55 -11.26 2.71
N PRO A 181 -13.51 -10.44 2.22
CA PRO A 181 -14.01 -10.57 0.84
C PRO A 181 -12.90 -10.40 -0.20
N LEU A 182 -11.99 -9.43 0.00
CA LEU A 182 -10.86 -9.22 -0.89
C LEU A 182 -9.86 -10.40 -0.84
N LEU A 183 -9.49 -10.86 0.35
CA LEU A 183 -8.64 -12.04 0.52
C LEU A 183 -9.30 -13.29 -0.07
N THR A 184 -10.62 -13.41 -0.01
CA THR A 184 -11.37 -14.51 -0.60
C THR A 184 -11.17 -14.59 -2.10
N GLU A 185 -11.29 -13.46 -2.79
CA GLU A 185 -11.07 -13.39 -4.24
C GLU A 185 -9.59 -13.56 -4.60
N VAL A 186 -8.70 -12.83 -3.93
CA VAL A 186 -7.27 -12.80 -4.27
C VAL A 186 -6.59 -14.14 -3.93
N TRP A 187 -6.97 -14.78 -2.82
CA TRP A 187 -6.37 -16.05 -2.36
C TRP A 187 -7.24 -17.27 -2.66
N ARG A 188 -8.33 -17.09 -3.42
CA ARG A 188 -9.31 -18.12 -3.79
C ARG A 188 -9.74 -18.94 -2.56
N LEU A 189 -10.10 -18.24 -1.48
CA LEU A 189 -10.48 -18.90 -0.24
C LEU A 189 -11.79 -19.67 -0.45
N ALA A 190 -11.81 -20.92 -0.01
CA ALA A 190 -12.98 -21.76 0.04
C ALA A 190 -13.66 -21.66 1.42
N GLU A 191 -14.94 -22.02 1.47
CA GLU A 191 -15.62 -22.25 2.74
C GLU A 191 -14.98 -23.40 3.51
N ARG A 192 -15.17 -23.38 4.82
CA ARG A 192 -14.80 -24.47 5.71
C ARG A 192 -15.37 -25.82 5.25
N PRO A 193 -14.54 -26.85 5.08
CA PRO A 193 -15.00 -28.21 4.77
C PRO A 193 -15.81 -28.80 5.93
N THR A 194 -16.95 -29.42 5.63
CA THR A 194 -17.87 -29.99 6.64
C THR A 194 -18.01 -31.52 6.55
N VAL A 195 -17.51 -32.16 5.50
CA VAL A 195 -17.66 -33.61 5.25
C VAL A 195 -16.32 -34.25 4.89
N SER A 196 -16.07 -35.47 5.39
CA SER A 196 -14.88 -36.26 5.03
C SER A 196 -14.94 -36.78 3.59
N GLY A 197 -13.82 -36.75 2.87
CA GLY A 197 -13.73 -37.21 1.48
C GLY A 197 -13.98 -36.14 0.43
N GLN A 198 -14.26 -34.89 0.84
CA GLN A 198 -14.22 -33.74 -0.05
C GLN A 198 -12.77 -33.47 -0.45
N GLU A 199 -12.43 -33.58 -1.74
CA GLU A 199 -11.11 -33.14 -2.22
C GLU A 199 -11.13 -31.61 -2.34
N LEU A 200 -10.49 -30.92 -1.40
CA LEU A 200 -10.17 -29.50 -1.52
C LEU A 200 -8.66 -29.35 -1.78
N PHE A 201 -8.31 -28.63 -2.82
CA PHE A 201 -6.93 -28.25 -3.16
C PHE A 201 -5.93 -29.42 -3.38
N GLY A 202 -6.41 -30.66 -3.52
CA GLY A 202 -5.60 -31.85 -3.78
C GLY A 202 -5.13 -32.62 -2.54
N GLY A 203 -5.60 -32.26 -1.35
CA GLY A 203 -5.34 -32.97 -0.09
C GLY A 203 -6.42 -33.99 0.29
N SER A 204 -6.05 -34.96 1.13
CA SER A 204 -6.97 -35.99 1.65
C SER A 204 -7.48 -35.67 3.07
N PHE A 205 -8.77 -35.37 3.17
CA PHE A 205 -9.45 -35.05 4.43
C PHE A 205 -9.72 -36.29 5.29
N ARG A 206 -8.93 -36.45 6.36
CA ARG A 206 -9.13 -37.52 7.35
C ARG A 206 -10.17 -37.10 8.38
N ARG A 207 -11.10 -37.99 8.72
CA ARG A 207 -12.13 -37.75 9.76
C ARG A 207 -11.53 -37.27 11.09
N LYS A 208 -10.40 -37.86 11.53
CA LYS A 208 -9.69 -37.41 12.74
C LYS A 208 -9.24 -35.94 12.68
N ASN A 209 -8.87 -35.44 11.49
CA ASN A 209 -8.40 -34.07 11.31
C ASN A 209 -9.58 -33.10 11.32
N LEU A 210 -10.72 -33.47 10.70
CA LEU A 210 -11.95 -32.66 10.73
C LEU A 210 -12.49 -32.48 12.16
N GLU A 211 -12.41 -33.51 13.00
CA GLU A 211 -12.80 -33.40 14.41
C GLU A 211 -11.90 -32.41 15.16
N LYS A 212 -10.57 -32.46 14.94
CA LYS A 212 -9.64 -31.48 15.52
C LYS A 212 -9.88 -30.05 15.00
N GLU A 213 -10.25 -29.90 13.73
CA GLU A 213 -10.55 -28.58 13.14
C GLU A 213 -11.73 -27.89 13.84
N LYS A 214 -12.67 -28.63 14.43
CA LYS A 214 -13.82 -28.05 15.18
C LYS A 214 -13.37 -27.11 16.29
N LEU A 215 -12.20 -27.32 16.87
CA LEU A 215 -11.64 -26.51 17.95
C LEU A 215 -11.03 -25.18 17.46
N ILE A 216 -10.96 -24.95 16.14
CA ILE A 216 -10.37 -23.76 15.54
C ILE A 216 -11.50 -22.89 14.96
N PRO A 217 -11.73 -21.67 15.48
CA PRO A 217 -12.82 -20.79 15.06
C PRO A 217 -12.50 -20.10 13.72
N TYR A 218 -12.55 -20.85 12.63
CA TYR A 218 -12.33 -20.33 11.28
C TYR A 218 -13.54 -20.63 10.38
N ASN A 219 -13.74 -19.80 9.36
CA ASN A 219 -14.83 -19.92 8.40
C ASN A 219 -14.35 -20.04 6.94
N ARG A 220 -13.14 -19.57 6.62
CA ARG A 220 -12.55 -19.65 5.27
C ARG A 220 -11.17 -20.29 5.27
N THR A 221 -10.79 -20.90 4.16
CA THR A 221 -9.51 -21.59 4.02
C THR A 221 -8.91 -21.49 2.62
N GLY A 222 -7.59 -21.38 2.51
CA GLY A 222 -6.91 -21.25 1.22
C GLY A 222 -5.43 -20.92 1.40
N GLY A 223 -4.79 -20.27 0.43
CA GLY A 223 -3.35 -19.99 0.47
C GLY A 223 -2.54 -21.29 0.59
N VAL A 224 -2.55 -22.09 -0.47
CA VAL A 224 -2.05 -23.48 -0.49
C VAL A 224 -0.53 -23.52 -0.52
N PHE A 225 0.08 -24.51 0.14
CA PHE A 225 1.52 -24.74 0.19
C PHE A 225 1.88 -26.23 0.13
N LEU A 226 3.09 -26.53 -0.35
CA LEU A 226 3.67 -27.88 -0.26
C LEU A 226 4.68 -27.94 0.87
N CYS A 227 4.65 -29.03 1.62
CA CYS A 227 5.50 -29.24 2.80
C CYS A 227 6.42 -30.44 2.61
N ASN A 228 7.69 -30.27 2.96
CA ASN A 228 8.60 -31.40 3.16
C ASN A 228 9.74 -31.02 4.11
N PHE A 229 10.53 -32.00 4.53
CA PHE A 229 11.79 -31.69 5.21
C PHE A 229 12.77 -31.02 4.26
N GLY A 230 13.49 -30.04 4.78
CA GLY A 230 14.48 -29.28 4.03
C GLY A 230 15.60 -28.77 4.92
N THR A 231 16.51 -28.05 4.29
CA THR A 231 17.51 -27.22 4.97
C THR A 231 17.02 -25.77 4.91
N SER A 232 17.15 -25.02 6.00
CA SER A 232 16.75 -23.61 6.07
C SER A 232 17.33 -22.81 4.91
N VAL A 233 16.50 -22.01 4.25
CA VAL A 233 16.93 -21.09 3.18
C VAL A 233 17.57 -19.81 3.73
N VAL A 234 17.34 -19.49 5.00
CA VAL A 234 17.99 -18.39 5.72
C VAL A 234 19.43 -18.79 6.06
N ALA A 235 20.39 -17.99 5.63
CA ALA A 235 21.82 -18.29 5.76
C ALA A 235 22.26 -18.36 7.23
N GLU A 236 21.72 -17.49 8.07
CA GLU A 236 21.99 -17.36 9.51
C GLU A 236 21.60 -18.61 10.32
N MET A 237 20.84 -19.52 9.72
CA MET A 237 20.47 -20.80 10.33
C MET A 237 21.50 -21.90 10.08
N ASN A 238 22.62 -21.62 9.40
CA ASN A 238 23.78 -22.53 9.27
C ASN A 238 23.43 -23.96 8.83
N GLY A 239 22.50 -24.10 7.88
CA GLY A 239 22.09 -25.41 7.39
C GLY A 239 21.13 -26.18 8.31
N LYS A 240 20.43 -25.50 9.22
CA LYS A 240 19.40 -26.08 10.08
C LYS A 240 18.41 -26.92 9.29
N LYS A 241 18.11 -28.13 9.77
CA LYS A 241 17.00 -28.94 9.25
C LYS A 241 15.68 -28.42 9.79
N VAL A 242 14.73 -28.24 8.88
CA VAL A 242 13.41 -27.63 9.14
C VAL A 242 12.33 -28.41 8.40
N TYR A 243 11.08 -28.28 8.85
CA TYR A 243 9.93 -28.64 8.03
C TYR A 243 9.50 -27.40 7.25
N GLN A 244 9.72 -27.41 5.94
CA GLN A 244 9.59 -26.24 5.08
C GLN A 244 8.25 -26.26 4.36
N LEU A 245 7.57 -25.12 4.35
CA LEU A 245 6.29 -24.88 3.67
C LEU A 245 6.56 -23.89 2.54
N ASN A 246 6.50 -24.36 1.30
CA ASN A 246 6.78 -23.54 0.13
C ASN A 246 5.48 -23.20 -0.60
N TYR A 247 5.14 -21.91 -0.62
CA TYR A 247 3.94 -21.38 -1.28
C TYR A 247 4.20 -21.02 -2.74
N ARG A 248 5.46 -20.84 -3.11
CA ARG A 248 5.87 -20.12 -4.32
C ARG A 248 5.67 -20.92 -5.60
N TRP A 249 5.35 -22.20 -5.49
CA TRP A 249 5.07 -23.10 -6.61
C TRP A 249 3.99 -22.51 -7.52
N PRO A 250 4.28 -22.23 -8.80
CA PRO A 250 3.34 -21.55 -9.67
C PRO A 250 1.97 -22.24 -9.79
N LYS A 251 1.95 -23.58 -9.81
CA LYS A 251 0.72 -24.38 -9.90
C LYS A 251 -0.09 -24.49 -8.60
N LEU A 252 0.40 -23.91 -7.50
CA LEU A 252 -0.42 -23.64 -6.32
C LEU A 252 -1.25 -22.35 -6.49
N ASN A 253 -0.97 -21.56 -7.54
CA ASN A 253 -1.56 -20.24 -7.80
C ASN A 253 -1.41 -19.27 -6.61
N PRO A 254 -0.20 -19.08 -6.06
CA PRO A 254 -0.01 -18.14 -4.96
C PRO A 254 -0.24 -16.71 -5.45
N ALA A 255 -0.94 -15.90 -4.65
CA ALA A 255 -1.03 -14.47 -4.85
C ALA A 255 0.10 -13.75 -4.11
N TYR A 256 0.50 -12.57 -4.56
CA TYR A 256 1.44 -11.74 -3.79
C TYR A 256 0.84 -11.39 -2.41
N PRO A 257 1.62 -11.44 -1.31
CA PRO A 257 3.07 -11.72 -1.24
C PRO A 257 3.43 -13.22 -1.08
N MET A 258 2.48 -14.16 -1.11
CA MET A 258 2.72 -15.60 -0.93
C MET A 258 3.64 -16.19 -2.01
N THR A 259 3.71 -15.56 -3.18
CA THR A 259 4.67 -15.86 -4.26
C THR A 259 6.13 -15.72 -3.86
N ARG A 260 6.40 -15.01 -2.74
CA ARG A 260 7.71 -14.84 -2.13
C ARG A 260 7.90 -15.70 -0.89
N LEU A 261 6.82 -16.29 -0.38
CA LEU A 261 6.79 -16.82 0.97
C LEU A 261 7.31 -18.26 1.04
N VAL A 262 8.22 -18.46 1.98
CA VAL A 262 8.56 -19.77 2.53
C VAL A 262 8.36 -19.68 4.03
N ASP A 263 7.62 -20.61 4.61
CA ASP A 263 7.68 -20.78 6.06
C ASP A 263 8.59 -21.96 6.39
N GLU A 264 9.22 -21.89 7.56
CA GLU A 264 9.99 -22.99 8.10
C GLU A 264 9.62 -23.22 9.54
N LEU A 265 9.50 -24.49 9.93
CA LEU A 265 8.98 -24.91 11.22
C LEU A 265 9.94 -25.83 11.95
N VAL A 266 9.94 -25.66 13.26
CA VAL A 266 10.56 -26.57 14.22
C VAL A 266 9.65 -26.76 15.43
N GLN A 267 9.70 -27.95 16.03
CA GLN A 267 9.05 -28.23 17.30
C GLN A 267 9.95 -27.77 18.44
N ILE A 268 9.39 -26.97 19.36
CA ILE A 268 10.09 -26.45 20.55
C ILE A 268 9.47 -26.93 21.86
N GLY A 269 8.25 -27.49 21.82
CA GLY A 269 7.58 -28.08 22.97
C GLY A 269 6.58 -29.15 22.54
N ASP A 270 6.04 -29.89 23.50
CA ASP A 270 4.96 -30.83 23.21
C ASP A 270 3.75 -30.05 22.67
N GLY A 271 3.30 -30.43 21.48
CA GLY A 271 2.27 -29.71 20.74
C GLY A 271 2.59 -28.24 20.37
N ILE A 272 3.84 -27.76 20.52
CA ILE A 272 4.22 -26.35 20.25
C ILE A 272 5.31 -26.28 19.18
N TYR A 273 5.01 -25.56 18.10
CA TYR A 273 5.86 -25.40 16.94
C TYR A 273 6.12 -23.91 16.70
N LEU A 274 7.39 -23.57 16.52
CA LEU A 274 7.84 -22.23 16.19
C LEU A 274 8.16 -22.16 14.70
N GLY A 275 7.53 -21.20 14.03
CA GLY A 275 7.73 -20.92 12.63
C GLY A 275 8.46 -19.61 12.40
N GLN A 276 9.25 -19.56 11.34
CA GLN A 276 9.75 -18.33 10.76
C GLN A 276 9.07 -18.03 9.42
N LEU A 277 8.77 -16.76 9.19
CA LEU A 277 8.15 -16.23 7.98
C LEU A 277 9.28 -15.67 7.09
N ILE A 278 9.56 -16.29 5.95
CA ILE A 278 10.71 -15.92 5.11
C ILE A 278 10.23 -15.41 3.76
N TYR A 279 10.68 -14.22 3.35
CA TYR A 279 10.45 -13.73 2.00
C TYR A 279 11.70 -13.82 1.13
N ALA A 280 11.51 -14.25 -0.12
CA ALA A 280 12.48 -14.06 -1.18
C ALA A 280 12.66 -12.55 -1.45
N THR A 281 13.88 -12.05 -1.48
CA THR A 281 14.22 -10.63 -1.67
C THR A 281 14.58 -10.28 -3.11
N ARG A 282 14.79 -11.27 -3.97
CA ARG A 282 15.19 -11.17 -5.39
C ARG A 282 14.47 -12.24 -6.23
N HIS A 283 14.38 -12.03 -7.54
CA HIS A 283 13.87 -13.00 -8.54
C HIS A 283 12.56 -13.70 -8.15
N TYR A 284 11.53 -12.93 -7.78
CA TYR A 284 10.25 -13.48 -7.34
C TYR A 284 9.10 -13.06 -8.25
N SER A 285 8.03 -13.84 -8.18
CA SER A 285 6.78 -13.57 -8.89
C SER A 285 5.89 -12.62 -8.08
N TYR A 286 5.10 -11.79 -8.75
CA TYR A 286 3.99 -11.03 -8.19
C TYR A 286 2.65 -11.76 -8.35
N GLY A 287 2.68 -13.03 -8.76
CA GLY A 287 1.53 -13.90 -8.95
C GLY A 287 1.21 -14.12 -10.42
N SER A 288 0.09 -14.77 -10.68
CA SER A 288 -0.50 -14.85 -12.00
C SER A 288 -1.76 -13.98 -12.10
N LEU A 289 -1.89 -13.24 -13.20
CA LEU A 289 -3.15 -12.60 -13.54
C LEU A 289 -4.05 -13.61 -14.24
N ARG A 290 -5.20 -13.89 -13.61
CA ARG A 290 -6.32 -14.57 -14.25
C ARG A 290 -7.32 -13.54 -14.75
N LEU A 291 -7.74 -13.69 -16.00
CA LEU A 291 -8.58 -12.71 -16.70
C LEU A 291 -10.02 -13.21 -16.74
N PRO A 292 -10.95 -12.63 -15.95
CA PRO A 292 -12.32 -13.14 -15.84
C PRO A 292 -13.08 -13.15 -17.18
N CYS A 293 -12.70 -12.29 -18.11
CA CYS A 293 -13.29 -12.18 -19.45
C CYS A 293 -12.78 -13.22 -20.46
N CYS A 294 -11.73 -13.98 -20.13
CA CYS A 294 -11.12 -14.97 -21.02
C CYS A 294 -10.69 -16.22 -20.22
N PRO A 295 -11.66 -17.05 -19.77
CA PRO A 295 -11.39 -18.22 -18.92
C PRO A 295 -10.55 -19.31 -19.60
N ASP A 296 -10.44 -19.27 -20.93
CA ASP A 296 -9.71 -20.25 -21.75
C ASP A 296 -8.22 -19.93 -21.92
N LEU A 297 -7.74 -18.76 -21.45
CA LEU A 297 -6.33 -18.39 -21.52
C LEU A 297 -5.56 -18.82 -20.27
N PRO A 298 -4.30 -19.27 -20.42
CA PRO A 298 -3.45 -19.56 -19.29
C PRO A 298 -3.09 -18.28 -18.53
N ASP A 299 -3.11 -18.38 -17.20
CA ASP A 299 -2.69 -17.40 -16.21
C ASP A 299 -1.37 -16.66 -16.60
N ILE A 300 -1.37 -15.32 -16.65
CA ILE A 300 -0.17 -14.51 -17.02
C ILE A 300 0.75 -14.37 -15.80
N PRO A 301 1.99 -14.88 -15.82
CA PRO A 301 2.92 -14.68 -14.72
C PRO A 301 3.46 -13.25 -14.68
N LEU A 302 3.37 -12.59 -13.52
CA LEU A 302 4.03 -11.32 -13.23
C LEU A 302 5.31 -11.59 -12.42
N GLY A 303 6.44 -11.00 -12.80
CA GLY A 303 7.75 -11.28 -12.20
C GLY A 303 8.32 -12.65 -12.60
N GLU A 304 9.37 -13.10 -11.92
CA GLU A 304 10.00 -14.39 -12.21
C GLU A 304 9.30 -15.52 -11.44
N PRO A 305 8.63 -16.49 -12.12
CA PRO A 305 8.07 -17.64 -11.45
C PRO A 305 9.15 -18.40 -10.68
N TYR A 306 8.78 -18.94 -9.52
CA TYR A 306 9.70 -19.78 -8.76
C TYR A 306 10.16 -20.97 -9.60
N SER A 307 11.47 -21.01 -9.85
CA SER A 307 12.16 -22.09 -10.56
C SER A 307 13.03 -22.89 -9.57
N PRO A 308 12.70 -24.16 -9.29
CA PRO A 308 13.47 -25.01 -8.39
C PRO A 308 14.81 -25.48 -8.97
N SER A 309 14.97 -25.54 -10.30
CA SER A 309 16.19 -26.05 -10.95
C SER A 309 17.44 -25.19 -10.70
N LEU A 310 17.25 -23.97 -10.20
CA LEU A 310 18.32 -23.07 -9.77
C LEU A 310 18.77 -23.29 -8.32
N HIS A 311 18.11 -24.17 -7.56
CA HIS A 311 18.45 -24.54 -6.18
C HIS A 311 19.36 -25.77 -6.04
N GLY A 312 19.45 -26.62 -7.07
CA GLY A 312 20.23 -27.88 -7.08
C GLY A 312 21.70 -27.74 -7.50
N LEU A 313 22.25 -28.71 -8.25
CA LEU A 313 23.66 -28.73 -8.71
C LEU A 313 24.12 -27.45 -9.45
N GLY A 314 23.16 -26.74 -10.06
CA GLY A 314 23.35 -25.42 -10.66
C GLY A 314 23.79 -24.35 -9.65
N ARG A 315 23.45 -24.47 -8.36
CA ARG A 315 23.89 -23.58 -7.28
C ARG A 315 25.41 -23.59 -7.11
N ALA A 316 26.07 -24.73 -7.30
CA ALA A 316 27.53 -24.84 -7.22
C ALA A 316 28.20 -24.20 -8.44
N VAL A 317 27.67 -24.42 -9.65
CA VAL A 317 28.21 -23.87 -10.89
C VAL A 317 27.96 -22.35 -10.97
N HIS A 318 26.78 -21.88 -10.57
CA HIS A 318 26.44 -20.46 -10.54
C HIS A 318 27.22 -19.69 -9.46
N ARG A 319 27.47 -20.30 -8.29
CA ARG A 319 28.32 -19.70 -7.24
C ARG A 319 29.77 -19.53 -7.68
N VAL A 320 30.27 -20.42 -8.54
CA VAL A 320 31.63 -20.35 -9.12
C VAL A 320 31.72 -19.35 -10.27
N LEU A 321 30.68 -19.23 -11.11
CA LEU A 321 30.72 -18.37 -12.31
C LEU A 321 30.22 -16.93 -12.09
N ALA A 322 29.29 -16.70 -11.16
CA ALA A 322 28.59 -15.42 -11.01
C ALA A 322 28.95 -14.63 -9.74
N GLY A 323 29.92 -15.10 -8.94
CA GLY A 323 30.34 -14.40 -7.73
C GLY A 323 29.27 -14.32 -6.65
N GLY A 324 29.14 -15.40 -5.86
CA GLY A 324 28.93 -15.24 -4.41
C GLY A 324 27.52 -15.07 -3.80
N ASP A 325 26.43 -14.83 -4.52
CA ASP A 325 25.12 -14.59 -3.87
C ASP A 325 24.03 -15.66 -4.13
N ASP A 326 23.18 -15.89 -3.12
CA ASP A 326 22.00 -16.78 -3.20
C ASP A 326 20.95 -16.19 -4.15
N TYR A 327 20.62 -16.91 -5.25
CA TYR A 327 19.81 -16.41 -6.37
C TYR A 327 18.58 -15.62 -5.88
N TYR A 328 17.67 -16.25 -5.14
CA TYR A 328 16.46 -15.57 -4.68
C TYR A 328 16.68 -14.57 -3.54
N GLY A 329 17.77 -14.66 -2.78
CA GLY A 329 17.98 -13.94 -1.51
C GLY A 329 16.87 -14.19 -0.49
N TYR A 330 17.17 -14.65 0.71
CA TYR A 330 16.13 -14.92 1.71
C TYR A 330 16.35 -14.12 2.97
N GLN A 331 15.26 -13.54 3.48
CA GLN A 331 15.27 -12.82 4.75
C GLN A 331 14.16 -13.36 5.65
N ASN A 332 14.48 -13.56 6.92
CA ASN A 332 13.47 -13.80 7.95
C ASN A 332 12.76 -12.46 8.25
N ASN A 333 11.45 -12.45 8.01
CA ASN A 333 10.56 -11.31 8.17
C ASN A 333 9.62 -11.46 9.37
N GLY A 334 9.79 -12.46 10.23
CA GLY A 334 8.92 -12.63 11.37
C GLY A 334 8.87 -14.05 11.91
N TYR A 335 8.06 -14.19 12.96
CA TYR A 335 7.81 -15.46 13.64
C TYR A 335 6.31 -15.67 13.81
N PHE A 336 5.91 -16.93 13.83
CA PHE A 336 4.56 -17.36 14.15
C PHE A 336 4.61 -18.67 14.94
N LEU A 337 3.52 -19.00 15.62
CA LEU A 337 3.39 -20.27 16.32
C LEU A 337 2.33 -21.13 15.67
N MET A 338 2.52 -22.43 15.80
CA MET A 338 1.48 -23.42 15.56
C MET A 338 1.37 -24.33 16.76
N MET A 339 0.14 -24.55 17.21
CA MET A 339 -0.16 -25.32 18.40
C MET A 339 -1.14 -26.44 18.08
N ASP A 340 -0.92 -27.63 18.65
CA ASP A 340 -1.83 -28.77 18.45
C ASP A 340 -3.21 -28.44 19.06
N PRO A 341 -4.32 -28.65 18.33
CA PRO A 341 -5.67 -28.48 18.86
C PRO A 341 -5.99 -29.35 20.09
N ASP A 342 -5.24 -30.42 20.34
CA ASP A 342 -5.36 -31.21 21.58
C ASP A 342 -5.05 -30.36 22.83
N HIS A 343 -4.37 -29.22 22.67
CA HIS A 343 -4.11 -28.23 23.71
C HIS A 343 -5.00 -26.99 23.64
N ALA A 344 -6.09 -27.00 22.85
CA ALA A 344 -6.94 -25.82 22.60
C ALA A 344 -7.41 -25.11 23.88
N GLU A 345 -7.79 -25.86 24.93
CA GLU A 345 -8.17 -25.29 26.22
C GLU A 345 -7.05 -24.45 26.85
N ARG A 346 -5.79 -24.90 26.74
CA ARG A 346 -4.62 -24.16 27.22
C ARG A 346 -4.29 -22.98 26.32
N VAL A 347 -4.37 -23.16 25.00
CA VAL A 347 -4.08 -22.09 24.01
C VAL A 347 -5.02 -20.89 24.23
N TYR A 348 -6.31 -21.14 24.44
CA TYR A 348 -7.34 -20.11 24.63
C TYR A 348 -7.53 -19.68 26.10
N ALA A 349 -6.63 -20.08 27.00
CA ALA A 349 -6.69 -19.69 28.41
C ALA A 349 -6.45 -18.17 28.60
N ASP A 350 -6.98 -17.61 29.69
CA ASP A 350 -6.96 -16.16 29.96
C ASP A 350 -5.53 -15.59 30.07
N ASP A 351 -4.57 -16.38 30.54
CA ASP A 351 -3.17 -15.98 30.68
C ASP A 351 -2.35 -16.16 29.39
N VAL A 352 -2.89 -16.84 28.37
CA VAL A 352 -2.18 -17.20 27.13
C VAL A 352 -2.68 -16.35 25.95
N PHE A 353 -3.54 -16.87 25.08
CA PHE A 353 -4.09 -16.16 23.91
C PHE A 353 -5.63 -16.03 23.96
N PRO A 354 -6.18 -15.30 24.96
CA PRO A 354 -7.64 -15.16 25.10
C PRO A 354 -8.31 -14.50 23.90
N GLN A 355 -7.60 -13.66 23.14
CA GLN A 355 -8.10 -12.99 21.96
C GLN A 355 -8.46 -13.95 20.81
N LEU A 356 -7.89 -15.16 20.80
CA LEU A 356 -8.15 -16.17 19.78
C LEU A 356 -9.32 -17.10 20.12
N ARG A 357 -9.92 -16.96 21.30
CA ARG A 357 -11.01 -17.81 21.79
C ARG A 357 -12.22 -17.80 20.82
N PRO A 358 -12.90 -18.95 20.62
CA PRO A 358 -14.16 -18.98 19.89
C PRO A 358 -15.23 -18.08 20.53
N ARG A 359 -16.05 -17.44 19.69
CA ARG A 359 -17.18 -16.57 20.06
C ARG A 359 -18.51 -17.32 19.92
N PRO A 360 -19.61 -16.82 20.53
CA PRO A 360 -20.93 -17.39 20.31
C PRO A 360 -21.25 -17.54 18.82
N GLY A 361 -21.67 -18.74 18.41
CA GLY A 361 -21.98 -19.06 17.01
C GLY A 361 -20.80 -19.55 16.16
N GLU A 362 -19.57 -19.52 16.68
CA GLU A 362 -18.41 -20.08 15.98
C GLU A 362 -18.12 -21.53 16.35
N SER A 363 -17.45 -22.25 15.45
CA SER A 363 -16.94 -23.59 15.73
C SER A 363 -16.01 -23.57 16.94
N GLY A 364 -16.15 -24.56 17.82
CA GLY A 364 -15.32 -24.68 19.01
C GLY A 364 -15.91 -23.98 20.23
N TYR A 365 -16.89 -23.08 20.07
CA TYR A 365 -17.52 -22.41 21.20
C TYR A 365 -18.26 -23.38 22.13
N ASP A 366 -19.15 -24.20 21.57
CA ASP A 366 -19.88 -25.20 22.35
C ASP A 366 -19.02 -26.42 22.68
N GLU A 367 -18.15 -26.84 21.76
CA GLU A 367 -17.24 -27.98 21.93
C GLU A 367 -16.28 -27.79 23.10
N LEU A 368 -15.82 -26.56 23.33
CA LEU A 368 -14.98 -26.18 24.47
C LEU A 368 -15.79 -25.74 25.70
N GLY A 369 -17.12 -25.89 25.67
CA GLY A 369 -18.00 -25.67 26.82
C GLY A 369 -18.36 -24.21 27.14
N TYR A 370 -18.08 -23.25 26.26
CA TYR A 370 -18.37 -21.83 26.51
C TYR A 370 -19.88 -21.51 26.51
N GLY A 371 -20.69 -22.21 25.70
CA GLY A 371 -22.14 -22.02 25.61
C GLY A 371 -22.93 -22.34 26.87
N ARG A 372 -22.32 -22.99 27.88
CA ARG A 372 -22.97 -23.28 29.17
C ARG A 372 -22.93 -22.12 30.17
N LYS A 373 -22.31 -20.96 29.84
CA LYS A 373 -22.08 -19.86 30.80
C LYS A 373 -22.65 -18.48 30.42
N GLN A 374 -23.30 -18.28 29.29
CA GLN A 374 -23.84 -16.96 28.90
C GLN A 374 -25.26 -17.06 28.34
N ALA A 375 -26.24 -17.05 29.24
CA ALA A 375 -27.64 -16.78 28.92
C ALA A 375 -28.16 -15.62 29.79
N ALA A 376 -27.65 -14.41 29.55
CA ALA A 376 -28.26 -13.16 30.02
C ALA A 376 -27.68 -11.95 29.25
N ALA A 377 -28.57 -11.09 28.74
CA ALA A 377 -28.34 -9.78 28.08
C ALA A 377 -27.84 -9.83 26.62
N ASN A 378 -28.38 -9.08 25.64
CA ASN A 378 -29.49 -8.13 25.58
C ASN A 378 -29.86 -7.89 24.10
N ARG A 379 -31.09 -7.45 23.84
CA ARG A 379 -31.63 -7.07 22.52
C ARG A 379 -31.64 -5.55 22.31
N SER A 380 -31.53 -5.17 21.02
CA SER A 380 -32.12 -4.02 20.31
C SER A 380 -31.50 -2.62 20.44
N SER A 381 -31.30 -1.95 19.30
CA SER A 381 -32.18 -0.85 18.81
C SER A 381 -31.75 -0.37 17.42
N GLY A 382 -32.73 -0.08 16.55
CA GLY A 382 -32.53 0.53 15.23
C GLY A 382 -33.04 1.96 15.20
N SER A 383 -32.53 2.78 14.28
CA SER A 383 -32.89 4.18 14.09
C SER A 383 -33.51 4.44 12.69
N PRO A 384 -34.30 5.52 12.52
CA PRO A 384 -35.20 5.72 11.38
C PRO A 384 -34.55 6.51 10.23
N GLN A 385 -34.89 6.16 8.98
CA GLN A 385 -34.42 6.82 7.75
C GLN A 385 -35.21 8.11 7.44
N ALA A 386 -34.46 9.19 7.15
CA ALA A 386 -34.96 10.40 6.52
C ALA A 386 -35.11 10.19 5.00
N ARG A 387 -36.09 10.87 4.38
CA ARG A 387 -36.38 10.81 2.93
C ARG A 387 -35.17 11.27 2.11
N THR A 388 -34.45 10.33 1.51
CA THR A 388 -33.32 10.56 0.61
C THR A 388 -33.81 10.85 -0.80
N VAL A 389 -33.34 11.94 -1.40
CA VAL A 389 -33.34 12.15 -2.86
C VAL A 389 -32.70 10.91 -3.50
N ASP A 390 -33.31 10.34 -4.53
CA ASP A 390 -32.66 9.30 -5.33
C ASP A 390 -31.52 9.94 -6.13
N TRP A 391 -30.30 9.73 -5.64
CA TRP A 391 -29.09 10.27 -6.25
C TRP A 391 -28.66 9.48 -7.49
N VAL A 392 -29.32 8.37 -7.87
CA VAL A 392 -28.99 7.64 -9.09
C VAL A 392 -29.66 8.29 -10.31
N ASN A 393 -30.98 8.45 -10.29
CA ASN A 393 -31.74 9.05 -11.40
C ASN A 393 -32.70 10.17 -10.95
N GLY A 394 -33.10 10.22 -9.68
CA GLY A 394 -34.00 11.26 -9.14
C GLY A 394 -33.49 12.70 -9.24
N TRP A 395 -32.21 12.92 -9.55
CA TRP A 395 -31.68 14.26 -9.90
C TRP A 395 -32.29 14.81 -11.20
N GLN A 396 -32.82 13.96 -12.08
CA GLN A 396 -33.46 14.39 -13.33
C GLN A 396 -34.74 15.19 -13.10
N ASP A 397 -35.44 14.89 -12.00
CA ASP A 397 -36.67 15.56 -11.60
C ASP A 397 -36.41 16.87 -10.82
N ASN A 398 -35.16 17.12 -10.42
CA ASN A 398 -34.72 18.36 -9.80
C ASN A 398 -34.09 19.28 -10.86
N PRO A 399 -34.72 20.42 -11.23
CA PRO A 399 -34.21 21.29 -12.30
C PRO A 399 -32.80 21.83 -12.05
N GLU A 400 -32.44 22.10 -10.79
CA GLU A 400 -31.12 22.63 -10.42
C GLU A 400 -30.04 21.57 -10.57
N LEU A 401 -30.28 20.37 -10.01
CA LEU A 401 -29.35 19.23 -10.13
C LEU A 401 -29.25 18.77 -11.58
N ARG A 402 -30.37 18.70 -12.32
CA ARG A 402 -30.36 18.39 -13.76
C ARG A 402 -29.47 19.36 -14.52
N ARG A 403 -29.63 20.68 -14.32
CA ARG A 403 -28.79 21.68 -14.98
C ARG A 403 -27.32 21.50 -14.60
N LYS A 404 -27.00 21.35 -13.30
CA LYS A 404 -25.63 21.14 -12.81
C LYS A 404 -25.00 19.88 -13.40
N PHE A 405 -25.76 18.78 -13.43
CA PHE A 405 -25.26 17.47 -13.80
C PHE A 405 -25.12 17.25 -15.30
N THR A 406 -25.74 18.08 -16.16
CA THR A 406 -25.67 17.93 -17.62
C THR A 406 -25.00 19.10 -18.34
N THR A 407 -24.67 20.19 -17.65
CA THR A 407 -24.01 21.35 -18.27
C THR A 407 -22.49 21.23 -18.18
N MET A 408 -21.83 21.07 -19.32
CA MET A 408 -20.36 21.08 -19.40
C MET A 408 -19.81 22.50 -19.45
N ILE A 409 -18.73 22.74 -18.71
CA ILE A 409 -17.92 23.97 -18.75
C ILE A 409 -16.74 23.72 -19.68
N THR A 410 -16.71 24.42 -20.82
CA THR A 410 -15.64 24.22 -21.81
C THR A 410 -15.20 25.52 -22.48
N GLU A 411 -13.92 25.54 -22.86
CA GLU A 411 -13.29 26.52 -23.74
C GLU A 411 -12.87 25.84 -25.06
N PRO A 412 -12.54 26.61 -26.12
CA PRO A 412 -12.02 26.01 -27.35
C PRO A 412 -10.79 25.16 -27.06
N SER A 413 -10.66 23.98 -27.68
CA SER A 413 -9.46 23.14 -27.52
C SER A 413 -8.23 23.77 -28.20
N PRO A 414 -7.02 23.67 -27.60
CA PRO A 414 -5.77 24.06 -28.27
C PRO A 414 -5.50 23.32 -29.59
N LYS A 415 -6.10 22.14 -29.81
CA LYS A 415 -6.02 21.40 -31.08
C LYS A 415 -7.12 21.79 -32.09
N GLY A 416 -7.94 22.78 -31.76
CA GLY A 416 -8.98 23.31 -32.65
C GLY A 416 -9.97 22.23 -33.10
N ALA A 417 -10.25 22.20 -34.41
CA ALA A 417 -11.23 21.29 -35.00
C ALA A 417 -10.88 19.80 -34.84
N ALA A 418 -9.61 19.43 -34.60
CA ALA A 418 -9.20 18.04 -34.42
C ALA A 418 -9.87 17.38 -33.20
N ASP A 419 -10.21 18.17 -32.18
CA ASP A 419 -10.88 17.68 -30.97
C ASP A 419 -12.41 17.65 -31.07
N GLY A 420 -13.01 18.15 -32.17
CA GLY A 420 -14.46 18.24 -32.34
C GLY A 420 -15.19 18.97 -31.19
N ASP A 421 -16.50 18.76 -31.08
CA ASP A 421 -17.29 19.26 -29.94
C ASP A 421 -17.40 18.20 -28.85
N VAL A 422 -16.69 18.42 -27.73
CA VAL A 422 -16.69 17.48 -26.59
C VAL A 422 -18.06 17.34 -25.92
N ARG A 423 -19.00 18.28 -26.15
CA ARG A 423 -20.37 18.18 -25.63
C ARG A 423 -21.13 16.98 -26.20
N GLN A 424 -20.74 16.53 -27.39
CA GLN A 424 -21.31 15.34 -28.03
C GLN A 424 -20.93 14.03 -27.31
N LEU A 425 -19.98 14.07 -26.37
CA LEU A 425 -19.66 12.92 -25.54
C LEU A 425 -20.77 12.59 -24.54
N LEU A 426 -21.58 13.58 -24.13
CA LEU A 426 -22.68 13.43 -23.19
C LEU A 426 -23.94 12.92 -23.91
N ARG A 427 -24.52 11.82 -23.43
CA ARG A 427 -25.77 11.26 -23.99
C ARG A 427 -27.01 11.88 -23.36
N ASP A 428 -28.14 11.74 -24.04
CA ASP A 428 -29.44 12.13 -23.47
C ASP A 428 -29.71 11.37 -22.15
N ASN A 429 -30.21 12.11 -21.15
CA ASN A 429 -30.52 11.62 -19.80
C ASN A 429 -29.31 11.05 -19.02
N GLU A 430 -28.08 11.37 -19.43
CA GLU A 430 -26.84 11.03 -18.75
C GLU A 430 -26.31 12.25 -17.99
N SER A 431 -25.79 12.06 -16.77
CA SER A 431 -24.99 13.10 -16.10
C SER A 431 -23.55 13.11 -16.63
N VAL A 432 -22.82 14.22 -16.48
CA VAL A 432 -21.38 14.29 -16.83
C VAL A 432 -20.58 13.23 -16.05
N LEU A 433 -20.95 12.92 -14.80
CA LEU A 433 -20.27 11.87 -14.02
C LEU A 433 -20.59 10.46 -14.54
N GLN A 434 -21.82 10.19 -14.99
CA GLN A 434 -22.18 8.94 -15.65
C GLN A 434 -21.48 8.80 -17.02
N MET A 435 -21.34 9.90 -17.76
CA MET A 435 -20.53 9.96 -18.98
C MET A 435 -19.08 9.59 -18.68
N LEU A 436 -18.47 10.18 -17.64
CA LEU A 436 -17.12 9.83 -17.20
C LEU A 436 -17.01 8.36 -16.77
N GLN A 437 -18.01 7.83 -16.06
CA GLN A 437 -18.06 6.41 -15.68
C GLN A 437 -18.05 5.52 -16.92
N ARG A 438 -18.84 5.86 -17.93
CA ARG A 438 -18.89 5.15 -19.21
C ARG A 438 -17.57 5.25 -19.96
N LEU A 439 -17.03 6.46 -20.13
CA LEU A 439 -15.72 6.66 -20.77
C LEU A 439 -14.62 5.89 -20.05
N SER A 440 -14.63 5.89 -18.72
CA SER A 440 -13.66 5.14 -17.92
C SER A 440 -13.78 3.63 -18.13
N ARG A 441 -15.01 3.11 -18.24
CA ARG A 441 -15.25 1.70 -18.61
C ARG A 441 -14.76 1.41 -20.02
N ASP A 442 -15.06 2.28 -20.98
CA ASP A 442 -14.64 2.14 -22.38
C ASP A 442 -13.10 2.17 -22.49
N ILE A 443 -12.44 3.10 -21.79
CA ILE A 443 -10.98 3.20 -21.70
C ILE A 443 -10.41 1.96 -21.04
N SER A 444 -10.96 1.53 -19.90
CA SER A 444 -10.50 0.32 -19.21
C SER A 444 -10.65 -0.92 -20.08
N ALA A 445 -11.68 -0.96 -20.94
CA ALA A 445 -11.91 -2.03 -21.91
C ALA A 445 -11.02 -1.95 -23.16
N GLN A 446 -10.39 -0.80 -23.43
CA GLN A 446 -9.46 -0.62 -24.55
C GLN A 446 -8.00 -0.74 -24.08
N SER A 447 -7.63 0.05 -23.06
CA SER A 447 -6.31 0.06 -22.38
C SER A 447 -5.98 -1.25 -21.67
N SER A 448 -6.97 -2.13 -21.53
CA SER A 448 -6.76 -3.51 -21.12
C SER A 448 -5.70 -4.21 -21.97
N TYR A 449 -5.84 -4.11 -23.29
CA TYR A 449 -5.05 -4.89 -24.25
C TYR A 449 -3.83 -4.13 -24.75
N ASP A 450 -3.92 -2.81 -24.68
CA ASP A 450 -2.94 -1.90 -25.26
C ASP A 450 -2.92 -0.64 -24.41
N ASP A 451 -2.08 -0.60 -23.37
CA ASP A 451 -2.02 0.54 -22.45
C ASP A 451 -1.24 1.70 -23.12
N HIS A 452 -1.84 2.27 -24.16
CA HIS A 452 -1.37 3.45 -24.87
C HIS A 452 -2.30 4.62 -24.57
N LEU A 453 -1.71 5.81 -24.47
CA LEU A 453 -2.46 7.05 -24.25
C LEU A 453 -3.50 7.35 -25.34
N VAL A 454 -3.41 6.74 -26.52
CA VAL A 454 -4.42 6.88 -27.59
C VAL A 454 -5.83 6.49 -27.12
N HIS A 455 -5.96 5.52 -26.21
CA HIS A 455 -7.27 5.12 -25.69
C HIS A 455 -7.86 6.16 -24.74
N PHE A 456 -7.00 6.93 -24.07
CA PHE A 456 -7.39 8.02 -23.19
C PHE A 456 -7.80 9.28 -23.95
N GLU A 457 -7.83 9.24 -25.29
CA GLU A 457 -8.16 10.39 -26.13
C GLU A 457 -9.49 11.08 -25.80
N PRO A 458 -10.58 10.38 -25.43
CA PRO A 458 -11.78 11.06 -24.93
C PRO A 458 -11.52 11.94 -23.70
N LEU A 459 -10.69 11.47 -22.76
CA LEU A 459 -10.29 12.24 -21.58
C LEU A 459 -9.28 13.34 -21.94
N HIS A 460 -8.37 13.09 -22.88
CA HIS A 460 -7.46 14.12 -23.38
C HIS A 460 -8.21 15.28 -24.01
N ARG A 461 -9.19 14.99 -24.88
CA ARG A 461 -10.07 15.99 -25.51
C ARG A 461 -10.86 16.77 -24.46
N LEU A 462 -11.44 16.06 -23.50
CA LEU A 462 -12.20 16.67 -22.41
C LEU A 462 -11.31 17.59 -21.56
N PHE A 463 -10.11 17.15 -21.20
CA PHE A 463 -9.15 17.94 -20.44
C PHE A 463 -8.67 19.18 -21.21
N ARG A 464 -8.37 19.04 -22.51
CA ARG A 464 -8.01 20.16 -23.39
C ARG A 464 -9.13 21.19 -23.51
N ALA A 465 -10.39 20.76 -23.45
CA ALA A 465 -11.56 21.63 -23.51
C ALA A 465 -12.01 22.17 -22.14
N GLY A 466 -11.65 21.57 -21.01
CA GLY A 466 -12.07 22.05 -19.68
C GLY A 466 -11.46 23.42 -19.33
N VAL A 467 -12.06 24.20 -18.44
CA VAL A 467 -11.57 25.56 -18.12
C VAL A 467 -10.65 25.49 -16.89
N PRO A 468 -9.44 26.06 -16.91
CA PRO A 468 -8.56 26.04 -15.73
C PRO A 468 -9.18 26.85 -14.57
N PRO A 469 -9.15 26.33 -13.33
CA PRO A 469 -9.45 27.13 -12.14
C PRO A 469 -8.52 28.34 -12.03
N VAL A 470 -9.00 29.39 -11.36
CA VAL A 470 -8.23 30.60 -11.11
C VAL A 470 -7.98 30.78 -9.61
N VAL A 471 -7.01 31.64 -9.29
CA VAL A 471 -6.87 32.19 -7.94
C VAL A 471 -7.37 33.62 -7.99
N LYS A 472 -8.28 33.96 -7.08
CA LYS A 472 -8.78 35.34 -6.92
C LYS A 472 -8.73 35.71 -5.46
N ASP A 473 -8.07 36.80 -5.11
CA ASP A 473 -7.92 37.23 -3.71
C ASP A 473 -7.38 36.09 -2.80
N GLY A 474 -6.40 35.33 -3.30
CA GLY A 474 -5.74 34.22 -2.64
C GLY A 474 -6.57 32.95 -2.48
N VAL A 475 -7.79 32.90 -3.03
CA VAL A 475 -8.65 31.71 -2.94
C VAL A 475 -8.75 30.94 -4.25
N PHE A 476 -8.80 29.61 -4.14
CA PHE A 476 -9.15 28.71 -5.24
C PHE A 476 -10.57 28.99 -5.71
N GLN A 477 -10.76 29.17 -7.02
CA GLN A 477 -12.02 29.53 -7.62
C GLN A 477 -12.23 28.77 -8.94
N GLY A 478 -13.27 27.94 -8.97
CA GLY A 478 -13.82 27.35 -10.20
C GLY A 478 -14.60 28.38 -11.02
N SER A 479 -14.78 28.05 -12.29
CA SER A 479 -15.62 28.71 -13.29
C SER A 479 -17.11 28.36 -13.16
N GLY A 480 -17.47 27.38 -12.33
CA GLY A 480 -18.85 27.04 -12.00
C GLY A 480 -19.64 28.18 -11.35
N ALA A 481 -20.98 28.04 -11.22
CA ALA A 481 -21.87 29.12 -10.80
C ALA A 481 -21.57 29.62 -9.37
N LYS A 482 -21.21 28.69 -8.48
CA LYS A 482 -20.71 29.00 -7.13
C LYS A 482 -19.18 29.15 -7.13
N GLY A 483 -18.51 28.34 -7.94
CA GLY A 483 -17.06 28.29 -8.12
C GLY A 483 -16.24 27.99 -6.86
N CYS A 484 -16.89 27.49 -5.81
CA CYS A 484 -16.26 26.86 -4.65
C CYS A 484 -17.22 25.78 -4.13
N ASN A 485 -16.71 24.72 -3.50
CA ASN A 485 -17.58 23.81 -2.76
C ASN A 485 -18.02 24.51 -1.48
N ILE A 486 -17.05 25.02 -0.73
CA ILE A 486 -17.26 25.73 0.51
C ILE A 486 -16.26 26.89 0.69
N ARG A 487 -16.60 27.82 1.59
CA ARG A 487 -15.68 28.88 2.01
C ARG A 487 -15.79 29.10 3.50
N VAL A 488 -14.76 28.71 4.24
CA VAL A 488 -14.70 28.87 5.70
C VAL A 488 -13.35 29.38 6.13
N ASP A 489 -13.33 30.24 7.15
CA ASP A 489 -12.12 30.59 7.88
C ASP A 489 -12.10 29.80 9.18
N SER A 490 -10.95 29.23 9.52
CA SER A 490 -10.73 28.55 10.79
C SER A 490 -10.95 29.51 11.96
N ALA A 491 -11.48 29.05 13.10
CA ALA A 491 -11.52 29.83 14.34
C ALA A 491 -10.20 29.76 15.12
N GLU A 492 -9.37 28.77 14.79
CA GLU A 492 -8.14 28.42 15.49
C GLU A 492 -6.92 29.11 14.86
N THR A 493 -5.91 29.34 15.69
CA THR A 493 -4.62 29.86 15.23
C THR A 493 -3.54 28.82 15.48
N HIS A 494 -2.67 28.61 14.50
CA HIS A 494 -1.50 27.75 14.60
C HIS A 494 -0.21 28.55 14.43
N ASP A 495 0.87 28.05 15.01
CA ASP A 495 2.20 28.63 14.79
C ASP A 495 2.81 28.06 13.50
N TRP A 496 3.37 28.93 12.68
CA TRP A 496 4.16 28.59 11.50
C TRP A 496 5.51 29.29 11.59
N TYR A 497 6.49 28.61 12.19
CA TYR A 497 7.86 29.10 12.41
C TYR A 497 7.87 30.50 13.06
N GLY A 498 7.22 30.62 14.23
CA GLY A 498 7.20 31.85 15.03
C GLY A 498 6.18 32.90 14.58
N CYS A 499 5.37 32.60 13.55
CA CYS A 499 4.25 33.45 13.14
C CYS A 499 2.93 32.73 13.43
N ARG A 500 2.05 33.37 14.20
CA ARG A 500 0.68 32.88 14.40
C ARG A 500 -0.15 33.17 13.16
N GLU A 501 -0.63 32.12 12.52
CA GLU A 501 -1.47 32.17 11.34
C GLU A 501 -2.79 31.45 11.60
N GLN A 502 -3.77 31.70 10.74
CA GLN A 502 -5.10 31.09 10.77
C GLN A 502 -5.38 30.60 9.36
N SER A 503 -5.93 29.39 9.21
CA SER A 503 -6.35 28.90 7.90
C SER A 503 -7.53 29.73 7.40
N ARG A 504 -7.38 30.35 6.24
CA ARG A 504 -8.38 31.24 5.64
C ARG A 504 -8.79 30.77 4.26
N GLY A 505 -10.04 31.01 3.92
CA GLY A 505 -10.63 30.67 2.64
C GLY A 505 -10.59 29.17 2.35
N PHE A 506 -10.70 28.34 3.39
CA PHE A 506 -10.71 26.89 3.27
C PHE A 506 -11.84 26.43 2.33
N ASP A 507 -11.46 25.63 1.34
CA ASP A 507 -12.33 24.93 0.40
C ASP A 507 -11.85 23.49 0.25
N TYR A 508 -12.74 22.53 0.02
CA TYR A 508 -12.37 21.12 -0.14
C TYR A 508 -13.20 20.41 -1.18
N TYR A 509 -12.60 19.42 -1.82
CA TYR A 509 -13.22 18.60 -2.83
C TYR A 509 -12.87 17.13 -2.63
N HIS A 510 -13.86 16.27 -2.83
CA HIS A 510 -13.75 14.82 -2.72
C HIS A 510 -13.00 14.23 -3.91
N GLY A 511 -12.08 13.32 -3.64
CA GLY A 511 -11.27 12.64 -4.63
C GLY A 511 -11.95 11.40 -5.19
N ALA A 512 -11.80 11.20 -6.49
CA ALA A 512 -12.17 9.96 -7.17
C ALA A 512 -11.10 9.58 -8.20
N ASN A 513 -10.79 8.30 -8.32
CA ASN A 513 -9.86 7.82 -9.35
C ASN A 513 -10.66 7.46 -10.59
N LEU A 514 -10.22 7.90 -11.77
CA LEU A 514 -10.93 7.66 -13.01
C LEU A 514 -10.31 6.54 -13.85
N ASN A 515 -9.06 6.69 -14.27
CA ASN A 515 -8.27 5.67 -14.98
C ASN A 515 -6.78 5.95 -14.77
N LEU A 516 -5.99 4.92 -14.51
CA LEU A 516 -4.53 4.96 -14.48
C LEU A 516 -3.91 4.36 -15.75
N HIS A 517 -2.71 4.83 -16.06
CA HIS A 517 -1.87 4.44 -17.19
C HIS A 517 -0.45 4.17 -16.68
N LEU A 518 0.20 3.12 -17.19
CA LEU A 518 1.60 2.82 -16.88
C LEU A 518 2.51 3.71 -17.75
N GLY A 519 2.72 4.96 -17.31
CA GLY A 519 3.36 6.04 -18.07
C GLY A 519 4.64 5.66 -18.85
N PHE A 520 5.42 4.71 -18.35
CA PHE A 520 6.68 4.29 -18.95
C PHE A 520 6.54 3.58 -20.31
N ARG A 521 5.36 3.00 -20.62
CA ARG A 521 5.18 2.18 -21.83
C ARG A 521 5.31 2.97 -23.14
N ASP A 522 4.96 4.24 -23.16
CA ASP A 522 5.02 5.09 -24.37
C ASP A 522 6.44 5.62 -24.68
N THR A 523 7.39 5.52 -23.75
CA THR A 523 8.78 5.97 -23.94
C THR A 523 9.78 4.81 -24.05
N PHE A 524 9.47 3.67 -23.42
CA PHE A 524 10.22 2.42 -23.58
C PHE A 524 9.64 1.60 -24.74
N LEU A 525 9.86 2.03 -25.99
CA LEU A 525 9.80 1.11 -27.12
C LEU A 525 11.07 0.26 -27.08
N PRO A 526 11.00 -1.06 -26.84
CA PRO A 526 12.15 -1.90 -27.07
C PRO A 526 12.44 -1.84 -28.57
N ASP A 527 13.65 -1.40 -28.92
CA ASP A 527 14.24 -1.84 -30.18
C ASP A 527 14.31 -3.37 -30.07
N THR A 528 13.44 -4.06 -30.80
CA THR A 528 13.28 -5.53 -30.74
C THR A 528 14.56 -6.28 -31.13
N GLN A 529 15.62 -5.57 -31.53
CA GLN A 529 16.93 -6.11 -31.85
C GLN A 529 18.03 -5.74 -30.84
N ALA A 530 17.80 -4.82 -29.89
CA ALA A 530 18.79 -4.44 -28.89
C ALA A 530 18.68 -5.33 -27.64
N ARG A 531 19.76 -6.05 -27.31
CA ARG A 531 19.87 -6.74 -26.01
C ARG A 531 20.03 -5.70 -24.90
N PHE A 532 18.97 -5.49 -24.12
CA PHE A 532 18.99 -4.63 -22.94
C PHE A 532 19.82 -5.24 -21.80
N ASP A 533 20.46 -4.34 -21.03
CA ASP A 533 21.23 -4.65 -19.84
C ASP A 533 20.30 -4.97 -18.66
N LYS A 534 20.66 -5.99 -17.87
CA LYS A 534 19.85 -6.60 -16.80
C LYS A 534 19.76 -5.74 -15.52
N SER A 535 20.31 -4.54 -15.55
CA SER A 535 20.44 -3.64 -14.40
C SER A 535 19.26 -2.67 -14.21
N MET A 536 18.25 -2.67 -15.10
CA MET A 536 17.10 -1.77 -14.97
C MET A 536 16.01 -2.34 -14.05
N LEU A 537 15.78 -1.64 -12.93
CA LEU A 537 14.68 -1.84 -11.99
C LEU A 537 13.30 -1.65 -12.65
N PHE A 538 12.31 -2.33 -12.08
CA PHE A 538 10.85 -2.12 -12.18
C PHE A 538 10.52 -0.66 -12.60
N PRO A 539 9.92 -0.40 -13.80
CA PRO A 539 8.83 -1.13 -14.47
C PRO A 539 9.12 -1.61 -15.91
N GLY A 540 10.37 -1.57 -16.39
CA GLY A 540 10.72 -1.92 -17.78
C GLY A 540 10.50 -3.39 -18.18
N SER A 541 10.69 -4.34 -17.25
CA SER A 541 10.47 -5.78 -17.51
C SER A 541 8.98 -6.16 -17.63
N LEU A 542 8.09 -5.36 -17.04
CA LEU A 542 6.64 -5.52 -17.16
C LEU A 542 6.16 -5.14 -18.57
N ALA A 543 6.76 -4.11 -19.19
CA ALA A 543 6.42 -3.68 -20.54
C ALA A 543 6.82 -4.71 -21.61
N ASP A 544 7.99 -5.35 -21.45
CA ASP A 544 8.54 -6.30 -22.43
C ASP A 544 7.76 -7.64 -22.49
N THR A 545 7.18 -8.05 -21.36
CA THR A 545 6.36 -9.27 -21.26
C THR A 545 4.93 -9.05 -21.80
N ILE A 546 4.42 -7.82 -21.73
CA ILE A 546 3.08 -7.45 -22.23
C ILE A 546 3.10 -7.17 -23.75
N GLY A 547 4.22 -6.73 -24.32
CA GLY A 547 4.34 -6.41 -25.76
C GLY A 547 4.36 -7.62 -26.70
N ASN A 548 4.79 -8.80 -26.24
CA ASN A 548 4.99 -9.98 -27.09
C ASN A 548 3.78 -10.93 -27.12
N GLY A 549 2.62 -10.38 -27.53
CA GLY A 549 1.51 -11.03 -28.24
C GLY A 549 1.04 -12.44 -27.86
N LYS A 550 -0.20 -12.52 -27.29
CA LYS A 550 -1.29 -13.49 -27.62
C LYS A 550 -2.43 -13.55 -26.56
N ILE A 551 -2.67 -12.50 -25.77
CA ILE A 551 -3.69 -12.54 -24.71
C ILE A 551 -4.51 -11.25 -24.74
N PRO A 552 -5.85 -11.30 -24.86
CA PRO A 552 -6.68 -10.20 -24.46
C PRO A 552 -6.76 -10.20 -22.91
N ALA A 553 -6.00 -9.33 -22.25
CA ALA A 553 -5.97 -9.10 -20.79
C ALA A 553 -6.51 -7.73 -20.36
N VAL A 554 -7.07 -7.60 -19.14
CA VAL A 554 -7.69 -6.40 -18.51
C VAL A 554 -6.65 -5.48 -17.87
N ASN A 555 -6.94 -4.17 -17.77
CA ASN A 555 -6.04 -3.12 -17.26
C ASN A 555 -5.60 -3.40 -15.80
N LEU A 556 -4.45 -4.07 -15.68
CA LEU A 556 -3.82 -4.54 -14.45
C LEU A 556 -3.47 -3.45 -13.43
N LEU A 557 -3.03 -2.27 -13.91
CA LEU A 557 -2.61 -1.17 -13.04
C LEU A 557 -3.83 -0.54 -12.34
N ASN A 558 -4.94 -0.39 -13.08
CA ASN A 558 -6.22 0.02 -12.50
C ASN A 558 -6.69 -0.99 -11.45
N MET A 559 -6.63 -2.29 -11.74
CA MET A 559 -7.00 -3.31 -10.77
C MET A 559 -6.11 -3.30 -9.51
N ALA A 560 -4.78 -3.18 -9.67
CA ALA A 560 -3.83 -3.13 -8.56
C ALA A 560 -4.02 -1.88 -7.69
N TRP A 561 -4.23 -0.71 -8.28
CA TRP A 561 -4.46 0.52 -7.53
C TRP A 561 -5.84 0.57 -6.86
N HIS A 562 -6.89 0.09 -7.54
CA HIS A 562 -8.22 -0.08 -6.94
C HIS A 562 -8.21 -1.06 -5.75
N SER A 563 -7.36 -2.08 -5.79
CA SER A 563 -7.34 -3.17 -4.79
C SER A 563 -6.28 -3.00 -3.69
N ILE A 564 -5.21 -2.22 -3.92
CA ILE A 564 -4.06 -2.09 -3.00
C ILE A 564 -3.74 -0.62 -2.72
N GLY A 565 -3.69 0.22 -3.77
CA GLY A 565 -3.36 1.66 -3.65
C GLY A 565 -4.31 2.43 -2.72
N LYS A 566 -5.63 2.14 -2.79
CA LYS A 566 -6.65 2.73 -1.90
C LYS A 566 -6.48 2.37 -0.42
N TYR A 567 -5.83 1.25 -0.09
CA TYR A 567 -5.66 0.79 1.29
C TYR A 567 -4.36 1.31 1.91
N ILE A 568 -3.31 1.51 1.08
CA ILE A 568 -2.01 2.03 1.52
C ILE A 568 -2.01 3.56 1.59
N PHE A 569 -2.75 4.23 0.71
CA PHE A 569 -2.91 5.69 0.69
C PHE A 569 -4.40 6.05 0.68
N PRO A 570 -5.03 6.31 1.84
CA PRO A 570 -6.46 6.62 1.96
C PRO A 570 -6.78 8.06 1.52
N TRP A 571 -6.37 8.40 0.30
CA TRP A 571 -6.64 9.69 -0.32
C TRP A 571 -8.14 9.87 -0.51
N ALA A 572 -8.68 10.92 0.13
CA ALA A 572 -10.10 11.28 0.11
C ALA A 572 -10.38 12.50 -0.76
N GLY A 573 -9.35 13.15 -1.32
CA GLY A 573 -9.48 14.38 -2.11
C GLY A 573 -8.43 15.43 -1.80
N LYS A 574 -8.76 16.70 -2.03
CA LYS A 574 -7.86 17.84 -1.78
C LYS A 574 -8.59 18.99 -1.11
N SER A 575 -7.85 19.76 -0.31
CA SER A 575 -8.30 21.02 0.26
C SER A 575 -7.36 22.16 -0.12
N PHE A 576 -7.91 23.38 -0.17
CA PHE A 576 -7.26 24.60 -0.62
C PHE A 576 -7.48 25.70 0.42
N GLU A 577 -6.41 26.40 0.77
CA GLU A 577 -6.37 27.48 1.75
C GLU A 577 -5.60 28.66 1.17
N ARG A 578 -5.88 29.87 1.65
CA ARG A 578 -5.05 31.05 1.34
C ARG A 578 -3.63 30.83 1.83
N ILE A 579 -2.65 31.17 0.99
CA ILE A 579 -1.24 31.20 1.39
C ILE A 579 -0.81 32.64 1.69
N SER A 580 -0.02 32.86 2.75
CA SER A 580 0.57 34.18 3.04
C SER A 580 1.79 34.41 2.15
N GLY A 581 2.12 35.68 1.84
CA GLY A 581 3.36 36.01 1.13
C GLY A 581 4.60 35.46 1.84
N ARG A 582 4.61 35.52 3.18
CA ARG A 582 5.65 34.92 4.05
C ARG A 582 5.81 33.41 3.83
N ARG A 583 4.71 32.67 3.86
CA ARG A 583 4.75 31.20 3.70
C ARG A 583 5.13 30.84 2.26
N LEU A 584 4.59 31.56 1.28
CA LEU A 584 4.88 31.32 -0.14
C LEU A 584 6.35 31.56 -0.46
N SER A 585 6.93 32.68 0.01
CA SER A 585 8.33 33.02 -0.23
C SER A 585 9.28 31.96 0.31
N MET A 586 8.96 31.34 1.46
CA MET A 586 9.73 30.24 2.03
C MET A 586 9.57 28.94 1.22
N LEU A 587 8.33 28.58 0.87
CA LEU A 587 8.06 27.30 0.19
C LEU A 587 8.59 27.24 -1.25
N LEU A 588 8.76 28.40 -1.90
CA LEU A 588 9.34 28.54 -3.23
C LEU A 588 10.84 28.91 -3.22
N ASP A 589 11.47 29.02 -2.04
CA ASP A 589 12.88 29.38 -1.95
C ASP A 589 13.79 28.20 -2.35
N GLU A 590 14.68 28.44 -3.31
CA GLU A 590 15.66 27.49 -3.83
C GLU A 590 17.11 27.99 -3.64
N SER A 591 17.32 29.00 -2.79
CA SER A 591 18.62 29.63 -2.57
C SER A 591 19.68 28.64 -2.02
N ALA A 592 20.96 28.95 -2.18
CA ALA A 592 22.05 28.10 -1.68
C ALA A 592 22.15 28.08 -0.14
N ASP A 593 21.60 29.09 0.54
CA ASP A 593 21.71 29.34 1.98
C ASP A 593 20.43 29.02 2.76
N LEU A 594 19.56 28.14 2.25
CA LEU A 594 18.29 27.75 2.89
C LEU A 594 18.43 27.33 4.36
N ALA A 595 19.50 26.63 4.72
CA ALA A 595 19.76 26.20 6.10
C ALA A 595 20.01 27.38 7.05
N ALA A 596 20.56 28.48 6.56
CA ALA A 596 20.75 29.71 7.34
C ALA A 596 19.46 30.53 7.40
N ARG A 597 18.72 30.60 6.28
CA ARG A 597 17.46 31.36 6.18
C ARG A 597 16.31 30.77 6.98
N TYR A 598 16.17 29.44 6.97
CA TYR A 598 15.04 28.70 7.56
C TYR A 598 15.53 27.50 8.40
N PRO A 599 16.31 27.75 9.47
CA PRO A 599 17.01 26.69 10.20
C PRO A 599 16.06 25.66 10.82
N GLU A 600 14.87 26.08 11.26
CA GLU A 600 13.85 25.19 11.83
C GLU A 600 13.22 24.29 10.76
N ARG A 601 12.76 24.86 9.63
CA ARG A 601 12.18 24.07 8.53
C ARG A 601 13.18 23.08 7.94
N VAL A 602 14.43 23.49 7.74
CA VAL A 602 15.48 22.59 7.22
C VAL A 602 15.80 21.48 8.22
N ARG A 603 15.76 21.76 9.53
CA ARG A 603 15.92 20.73 10.56
C ARG A 603 14.80 19.69 10.50
N GLU A 604 13.55 20.12 10.32
CA GLU A 604 12.42 19.20 10.15
C GLU A 604 12.55 18.34 8.88
N LEU A 605 12.89 18.95 7.74
CA LEU A 605 13.14 18.21 6.49
C LEU A 605 14.22 17.13 6.68
N LYS A 606 15.28 17.45 7.45
CA LYS A 606 16.36 16.52 7.77
C LYS A 606 15.92 15.39 8.72
N SER A 607 15.01 15.67 9.66
CA SER A 607 14.60 14.70 10.68
C SER A 607 13.48 13.76 10.22
N HIS A 608 12.67 14.16 9.23
CA HIS A 608 11.61 13.31 8.68
C HIS A 608 12.14 12.44 7.54
N ALA A 609 12.14 11.11 7.74
CA ALA A 609 12.66 10.15 6.76
C ALA A 609 12.02 10.27 5.36
N ALA A 610 10.74 10.62 5.32
CA ALA A 610 10.01 10.82 4.07
C ALA A 610 10.44 12.06 3.29
N SER A 611 10.97 13.07 3.97
CA SER A 611 11.41 14.33 3.37
C SER A 611 12.85 14.27 2.86
N ALA A 612 13.48 13.09 2.88
CA ALA A 612 14.85 12.89 2.40
C ALA A 612 15.07 13.38 0.95
N PRO A 613 14.17 13.16 -0.03
CA PRO A 613 14.35 13.70 -1.38
C PRO A 613 14.41 15.23 -1.39
N HIS A 614 13.60 15.89 -0.58
CA HIS A 614 13.56 17.35 -0.47
C HIS A 614 14.77 17.91 0.28
N TYR A 615 15.22 17.25 1.34
CA TYR A 615 16.45 17.62 2.05
C TYR A 615 17.70 17.46 1.16
N ASP A 616 17.72 16.45 0.29
CA ASP A 616 18.78 16.29 -0.72
C ASP A 616 18.82 17.47 -1.70
N LEU A 617 17.67 18.05 -2.07
CA LEU A 617 17.64 19.30 -2.84
C LEU A 617 18.28 20.46 -2.06
N VAL A 618 18.00 20.60 -0.76
CA VAL A 618 18.63 21.63 0.09
C VAL A 618 20.16 21.48 0.09
N VAL A 619 20.66 20.25 0.20
CA VAL A 619 22.12 19.97 0.15
C VAL A 619 22.70 20.33 -1.22
N LYS A 620 22.03 19.96 -2.31
CA LYS A 620 22.47 20.24 -3.68
C LYS A 620 22.48 21.74 -4.00
N ASN A 621 21.51 22.50 -3.50
CA ASN A 621 21.49 23.96 -3.63
C ASN A 621 22.70 24.58 -2.92
N ALA A 622 23.00 24.14 -1.69
CA ALA A 622 24.16 24.63 -0.94
C ALA A 622 25.51 24.31 -1.61
N GLN A 623 25.57 23.26 -2.43
CA GLN A 623 26.75 22.88 -3.21
C GLN A 623 26.89 23.66 -4.51
N GLY A 624 25.96 24.57 -4.84
CA GLY A 624 25.98 25.31 -6.10
C GLY A 624 25.77 24.42 -7.32
N ARG A 625 24.95 23.37 -7.20
CA ARG A 625 24.69 22.41 -8.30
C ARG A 625 24.07 23.08 -9.54
N TRP A 626 23.38 24.19 -9.36
CA TRP A 626 22.62 24.86 -10.42
C TRP A 626 23.37 26.07 -10.96
N GLU A 627 23.50 26.15 -12.28
CA GLU A 627 24.12 27.29 -12.96
C GLU A 627 23.15 28.46 -13.14
N THR A 628 21.84 28.16 -13.21
CA THR A 628 20.78 29.13 -13.46
C THR A 628 19.91 29.27 -12.20
N GLU A 629 19.66 30.51 -11.79
CA GLU A 629 18.75 30.82 -10.68
C GLU A 629 17.27 30.53 -11.06
N GLY A 630 16.45 30.12 -10.09
CA GLY A 630 15.00 29.99 -10.27
C GLY A 630 14.31 31.34 -10.55
N PRO A 631 13.08 31.34 -11.09
CA PRO A 631 12.39 32.55 -11.54
C PRO A 631 12.09 33.56 -10.41
N TYR A 632 12.02 33.07 -9.16
CA TYR A 632 11.77 33.90 -7.97
C TYR A 632 13.06 34.36 -7.25
N ALA A 633 14.23 33.87 -7.65
CA ALA A 633 15.49 34.13 -6.93
C ALA A 633 15.78 35.63 -6.76
N LYS A 634 15.47 36.44 -7.77
CA LYS A 634 15.68 37.91 -7.71
C LYS A 634 14.91 38.59 -6.57
N TYR A 635 13.77 38.05 -6.15
CA TYR A 635 12.94 38.55 -5.03
C TYR A 635 13.35 37.97 -3.67
N LEU A 636 14.38 37.13 -3.65
CA LEU A 636 14.94 36.50 -2.44
C LEU A 636 16.38 36.99 -2.15
N LYS A 637 16.98 37.80 -3.04
CA LYS A 637 18.36 38.32 -2.89
C LYS A 637 18.52 39.25 -1.69
N SER A 638 17.48 40.01 -1.33
CA SER A 638 17.51 40.94 -0.20
C SER A 638 17.52 40.22 1.15
N GLY A 639 16.97 39.02 1.23
CA GLY A 639 16.95 38.18 2.43
C GLY A 639 15.71 37.30 2.51
N SER A 640 15.52 36.62 3.63
CA SER A 640 14.27 35.90 3.92
C SER A 640 13.21 36.87 4.45
N TRP A 641 11.93 36.48 4.42
CA TRP A 641 10.83 37.33 4.84
C TRP A 641 11.04 37.97 6.22
N ASP A 642 11.52 37.14 7.17
CA ASP A 642 11.75 37.55 8.56
C ASP A 642 13.10 38.25 8.75
N GLN A 643 14.03 38.13 7.80
CA GLN A 643 15.39 38.63 7.90
C GLN A 643 15.89 39.22 6.58
N GLY A 644 15.85 40.54 6.47
CA GLY A 644 16.51 41.30 5.40
C GLY A 644 15.68 41.50 4.12
N MET A 645 14.58 40.77 3.91
CA MET A 645 13.72 40.98 2.74
C MET A 645 13.15 42.41 2.69
N SER A 646 13.30 43.07 1.54
CA SER A 646 12.84 44.44 1.32
C SER A 646 11.31 44.54 1.30
N ASP A 647 10.76 45.72 1.62
CA ASP A 647 9.30 45.95 1.55
C ASP A 647 8.74 45.75 0.13
N ALA A 648 9.53 46.06 -0.90
CA ALA A 648 9.15 45.85 -2.29
C ALA A 648 9.04 44.34 -2.62
N ASP A 649 9.97 43.52 -2.13
CA ASP A 649 9.92 42.08 -2.32
C ASP A 649 8.80 41.44 -1.50
N LYS A 650 8.56 41.91 -0.26
CA LYS A 650 7.40 41.47 0.54
C LYS A 650 6.08 41.74 -0.16
N LYS A 651 5.93 42.96 -0.71
CA LYS A 651 4.75 43.34 -1.48
C LYS A 651 4.58 42.46 -2.72
N PHE A 652 5.66 42.15 -3.43
CA PHE A 652 5.63 41.21 -4.55
C PHE A 652 5.09 39.84 -4.10
N TRP A 653 5.58 39.29 -2.99
CA TRP A 653 5.14 38.00 -2.48
C TRP A 653 3.68 38.01 -1.99
N GLU A 654 3.19 39.12 -1.45
CA GLU A 654 1.76 39.29 -1.12
C GLU A 654 0.89 39.32 -2.37
N GLU A 655 1.29 40.05 -3.40
CA GLU A 655 0.60 40.12 -4.68
C GLU A 655 0.60 38.76 -5.39
N GLU A 656 1.74 38.06 -5.39
CA GLU A 656 1.88 36.72 -5.98
C GLU A 656 1.02 35.69 -5.23
N ALA A 657 1.00 35.73 -3.89
CA ALA A 657 0.14 34.88 -3.07
C ALA A 657 -1.36 35.16 -3.30
N ALA A 658 -1.75 36.42 -3.48
CA ALA A 658 -3.15 36.78 -3.72
C ALA A 658 -3.61 36.50 -5.17
N GLY A 659 -2.71 36.60 -6.15
CA GLY A 659 -3.05 36.50 -7.57
C GLY A 659 -2.92 35.11 -8.17
N SER A 660 -1.99 34.30 -7.67
CA SER A 660 -1.53 33.11 -8.41
C SER A 660 -1.54 31.82 -7.60
N TRP A 661 -1.41 31.87 -6.27
CA TRP A 661 -1.11 30.69 -5.45
C TRP A 661 -2.14 30.39 -4.36
N VAL A 662 -2.26 29.11 -4.03
CA VAL A 662 -2.99 28.60 -2.85
C VAL A 662 -2.17 27.53 -2.15
N TYR A 663 -2.40 27.40 -0.84
CA TYR A 663 -1.85 26.34 -0.02
C TYR A 663 -2.77 25.12 -0.08
N GLY A 664 -2.26 24.00 -0.58
CA GLY A 664 -3.03 22.79 -0.77
C GLY A 664 -2.64 21.68 0.20
N ASN A 665 -3.63 20.89 0.62
CA ASN A 665 -3.40 19.65 1.38
C ASN A 665 -4.13 18.49 0.70
N ASN A 666 -3.49 17.33 0.63
CA ASN A 666 -4.25 16.10 0.40
C ASN A 666 -5.05 15.78 1.66
N ILE A 667 -6.33 15.47 1.48
CA ILE A 667 -7.19 15.05 2.58
C ILE A 667 -7.30 13.53 2.62
N GLN A 668 -7.40 12.98 3.81
CA GLN A 668 -7.39 11.54 4.07
C GLN A 668 -8.59 11.17 4.93
N ASP A 669 -9.26 10.09 4.60
CA ASP A 669 -10.46 9.66 5.33
C ASP A 669 -10.13 8.97 6.66
N ALA A 670 -11.16 8.62 7.42
CA ALA A 670 -11.05 8.06 8.76
C ALA A 670 -10.20 6.78 8.86
N ARG A 671 -9.95 6.06 7.76
CA ARG A 671 -9.07 4.87 7.75
C ARG A 671 -7.66 5.20 8.22
N ILE A 672 -7.21 6.44 8.06
CA ILE A 672 -5.86 6.85 8.42
C ILE A 672 -5.67 7.15 9.91
N VAL A 673 -6.75 7.35 10.67
CA VAL A 673 -6.70 7.74 12.09
C VAL A 673 -5.94 6.70 12.92
N ASN A 674 -6.11 5.42 12.62
CA ASN A 674 -5.39 4.31 13.27
C ASN A 674 -3.88 4.32 12.99
N PHE A 675 -3.43 5.08 11.98
CA PHE A 675 -2.05 5.25 11.59
C PHE A 675 -1.49 6.64 11.96
N ASP A 676 -2.20 7.42 12.79
CA ASP A 676 -1.79 8.78 13.19
C ASP A 676 -0.31 8.86 13.61
N ALA A 677 0.12 7.95 14.47
CA ALA A 677 1.49 7.95 14.97
C ALA A 677 2.51 7.68 13.85
N LEU A 678 2.20 6.79 12.92
CA LEU A 678 3.05 6.47 11.77
C LEU A 678 3.08 7.64 10.80
N LEU A 679 1.92 8.19 10.44
CA LEU A 679 1.83 9.30 9.49
C LEU A 679 2.52 10.57 10.00
N ARG A 680 2.48 10.85 11.31
CA ARG A 680 3.29 11.93 11.89
C ARG A 680 4.80 11.75 11.70
N VAL A 681 5.28 10.51 11.56
CA VAL A 681 6.69 10.22 11.31
C VAL A 681 7.02 10.31 9.81
N ILE A 682 6.16 9.73 8.95
CA ILE A 682 6.41 9.59 7.51
C ILE A 682 5.81 10.70 6.65
N ASP A 683 5.12 11.66 7.24
CA ASP A 683 4.65 12.86 6.56
C ASP A 683 4.80 14.04 7.52
N MET A 684 5.81 14.87 7.24
CA MET A 684 6.09 16.04 8.06
C MET A 684 4.95 17.06 8.08
N ASN A 685 4.03 16.97 7.10
CA ASN A 685 2.91 17.86 6.95
C ASN A 685 1.59 17.25 7.46
N TYR A 686 1.66 16.05 8.06
CA TYR A 686 0.48 15.37 8.57
C TYR A 686 -0.10 16.07 9.81
N ARG A 687 -1.37 16.45 9.73
CA ARG A 687 -2.07 17.13 10.81
C ARG A 687 -3.54 16.74 10.92
N ILE A 688 -4.06 16.96 12.11
CA ILE A 688 -5.50 16.99 12.36
C ILE A 688 -5.98 18.36 11.87
N PRO A 689 -7.06 18.44 11.08
CA PRO A 689 -7.63 19.71 10.64
C PRO A 689 -8.08 20.53 11.85
N ASP A 690 -8.12 21.84 11.70
CA ASP A 690 -8.65 22.72 12.75
C ASP A 690 -10.09 22.29 13.10
N PRO A 691 -10.48 22.23 14.40
CA PRO A 691 -11.80 21.78 14.82
C PRO A 691 -12.95 22.48 14.10
N SER A 692 -12.85 23.79 13.87
CA SER A 692 -13.86 24.53 13.11
C SER A 692 -13.98 24.09 11.65
N LEU A 693 -12.87 23.72 11.00
CA LEU A 693 -12.86 23.16 9.65
C LEU A 693 -13.38 21.71 9.66
N GLN A 694 -12.99 20.91 10.65
CA GLN A 694 -13.46 19.53 10.80
C GLN A 694 -14.99 19.48 10.98
N ALA A 695 -15.56 20.36 11.82
CA ALA A 695 -17.00 20.42 12.08
C ALA A 695 -17.82 20.73 10.83
N VAL A 696 -17.22 21.44 9.87
CA VAL A 696 -17.82 21.77 8.58
C VAL A 696 -17.76 20.57 7.63
N VAL A 697 -16.60 19.90 7.59
CA VAL A 697 -16.38 18.70 6.78
C VAL A 697 -17.28 17.54 7.23
N ASP A 698 -17.50 17.41 8.54
CA ASP A 698 -18.36 16.39 9.16
C ASP A 698 -19.85 16.49 8.75
N GLN A 699 -20.26 17.64 8.19
CA GLN A 699 -21.62 17.83 7.64
C GLN A 699 -21.75 17.34 6.19
N GLY A 700 -20.61 17.10 5.53
CA GLY A 700 -20.53 16.67 4.13
C GLY A 700 -20.82 15.18 3.92
N PRO A 701 -20.96 14.74 2.66
CA PRO A 701 -21.29 13.36 2.30
C PRO A 701 -20.14 12.36 2.47
N SER A 702 -18.91 12.84 2.67
CA SER A 702 -17.73 12.00 2.92
C SER A 702 -16.70 12.79 3.72
N PRO A 703 -16.83 12.86 5.04
CA PRO A 703 -15.91 13.65 5.85
C PRO A 703 -14.51 13.03 5.83
N PHE A 704 -13.51 13.86 5.54
CA PHE A 704 -12.12 13.46 5.75
C PHE A 704 -11.72 13.71 7.21
N ALA A 705 -10.76 12.94 7.72
CA ALA A 705 -10.33 13.03 9.11
C ALA A 705 -8.98 13.73 9.29
N ARG A 706 -8.15 13.76 8.23
CA ARG A 706 -6.76 14.25 8.31
C ARG A 706 -6.36 15.03 7.06
N GLN A 707 -5.40 15.93 7.25
CA GLN A 707 -4.68 16.60 6.17
C GLN A 707 -3.22 16.12 6.18
N GLY A 708 -2.65 15.93 5.01
CA GLY A 708 -1.25 15.57 4.82
C GLY A 708 -0.77 15.89 3.41
N TYR A 709 0.50 15.63 3.14
CA TYR A 709 1.12 15.82 1.82
C TYR A 709 0.76 17.17 1.18
N ILE A 710 1.34 18.24 1.69
CA ILE A 710 1.04 19.59 1.19
C ILE A 710 1.50 19.73 -0.26
N PHE A 711 0.83 20.63 -0.98
CA PHE A 711 1.22 21.07 -2.31
C PHE A 711 0.99 22.55 -2.47
N LEU A 712 1.68 23.15 -3.42
CA LEU A 712 1.40 24.51 -3.85
C LEU A 712 0.54 24.47 -5.11
N GLY A 713 -0.68 24.98 -5.00
CA GLY A 713 -1.58 25.15 -6.14
C GLY A 713 -1.29 26.46 -6.85
N VAL A 714 -1.19 26.46 -8.18
CA VAL A 714 -0.91 27.67 -8.97
C VAL A 714 -1.76 27.77 -10.22
N ALA A 715 -2.34 28.95 -10.45
CA ALA A 715 -3.15 29.25 -11.62
C ALA A 715 -2.32 29.74 -12.82
N ASP A 716 -2.98 29.81 -13.98
CA ASP A 716 -2.47 30.38 -15.24
C ASP A 716 -1.16 29.76 -15.78
N ARG A 717 -0.91 28.48 -15.48
CA ARG A 717 0.27 27.77 -16.01
C ARG A 717 -0.02 27.09 -17.33
N GLU A 718 0.99 26.99 -18.17
CA GLU A 718 0.91 26.18 -19.38
C GLU A 718 1.07 24.70 -19.02
N SER A 719 0.33 23.82 -19.72
CA SER A 719 0.49 22.39 -19.55
C SER A 719 1.89 21.95 -19.93
N ILE A 720 2.57 21.27 -19.00
CA ILE A 720 3.86 20.62 -19.23
C ILE A 720 3.78 19.39 -20.14
N LEU A 721 2.59 18.78 -20.31
CA LEU A 721 2.43 17.63 -21.20
C LEU A 721 2.23 18.08 -22.65
N PRO A 722 3.08 17.64 -23.60
CA PRO A 722 2.94 17.98 -25.01
C PRO A 722 1.59 17.55 -25.61
N LEU A 723 1.04 16.40 -25.19
CA LEU A 723 -0.23 15.87 -25.71
C LEU A 723 -1.44 16.79 -25.46
N THR A 724 -1.32 17.68 -24.48
CA THR A 724 -2.37 18.63 -24.09
C THR A 724 -2.28 19.93 -24.92
N ASN A 725 -1.12 20.20 -25.54
CA ASN A 725 -0.87 21.42 -26.28
C ASN A 725 -1.21 21.27 -27.78
N GLY A 726 -1.52 22.38 -28.43
CA GLY A 726 -1.62 22.49 -29.88
C GLY A 726 -0.36 23.13 -30.49
N PRO A 727 -0.22 23.08 -31.83
CA PRO A 727 0.96 23.64 -32.51
C PRO A 727 1.07 25.16 -32.34
N GLU A 728 -0.06 25.86 -32.24
CA GLU A 728 -0.11 27.33 -32.18
C GLU A 728 -0.52 27.87 -30.80
N ARG A 729 -1.00 27.00 -29.91
CA ARG A 729 -1.51 27.40 -28.60
C ARG A 729 -1.26 26.33 -27.56
N LYS A 730 -0.73 26.73 -26.41
CA LYS A 730 -0.57 25.85 -25.24
C LYS A 730 -1.81 25.90 -24.34
N LYS A 731 -2.11 24.79 -23.67
CA LYS A 731 -3.22 24.68 -22.75
C LYS A 731 -2.89 25.40 -21.44
N LYS A 732 -3.79 26.25 -20.95
CA LYS A 732 -3.73 26.75 -19.58
C LYS A 732 -4.35 25.76 -18.60
N VAL A 733 -3.70 25.54 -17.47
CA VAL A 733 -4.06 24.59 -16.42
C VAL A 733 -3.80 25.20 -15.04
N PHE A 734 -4.48 24.65 -14.03
CA PHE A 734 -4.08 24.84 -12.64
C PHE A 734 -3.12 23.71 -12.24
N GLN A 735 -1.96 24.01 -11.67
CA GLN A 735 -0.94 23.00 -11.34
C GLN A 735 -0.82 22.79 -9.83
N PHE A 736 -0.57 21.54 -9.42
CA PHE A 736 -0.15 21.21 -8.05
C PHE A 736 1.33 20.86 -8.05
N HIS A 737 2.14 21.64 -7.32
CA HIS A 737 3.57 21.40 -7.15
C HIS A 737 3.85 20.74 -5.81
N TYR A 738 4.52 19.59 -5.84
CA TYR A 738 4.98 18.85 -4.66
C TYR A 738 6.51 18.85 -4.49
N ARG A 739 7.23 19.42 -5.46
CA ARG A 739 8.67 19.15 -5.68
C ARG A 739 9.63 20.20 -5.10
N TYR A 740 9.13 21.39 -4.74
CA TYR A 740 9.99 22.44 -4.17
C TYR A 740 10.64 21.98 -2.85
N PRO A 741 11.92 22.34 -2.60
CA PRO A 741 12.71 21.79 -1.49
C PRO A 741 12.06 22.00 -0.13
N MET A 742 11.33 23.09 0.07
CA MET A 742 10.78 23.45 1.37
C MET A 742 9.38 22.86 1.64
N ILE A 743 8.78 22.18 0.65
CA ILE A 743 7.47 21.51 0.77
C ILE A 743 7.56 20.25 1.64
N GLY A 744 8.51 19.35 1.33
CA GLY A 744 8.64 18.05 1.99
C GLY A 744 7.52 17.06 1.64
N GLY A 745 7.83 15.76 1.65
CA GLY A 745 6.86 14.70 1.38
C GLY A 745 7.51 13.40 0.89
N PRO A 746 6.91 12.23 1.14
CA PRO A 746 7.52 10.94 0.82
C PRO A 746 7.68 10.72 -0.68
N VAL A 747 8.61 9.82 -1.04
CA VAL A 747 8.60 9.16 -2.34
C VAL A 747 7.31 8.31 -2.46
N PRO A 748 6.57 8.35 -3.58
CA PRO A 748 6.91 9.01 -4.84
C PRO A 748 6.36 10.44 -5.00
N ILE A 749 5.62 10.98 -4.02
CA ILE A 749 4.95 12.30 -4.12
C ILE A 749 5.93 13.44 -4.48
N GLY A 750 7.18 13.38 -4.01
CA GLY A 750 8.23 14.34 -4.40
C GLY A 750 8.60 14.35 -5.91
N PHE A 751 8.12 13.40 -6.70
CA PHE A 751 8.25 13.35 -8.16
C PHE A 751 6.95 13.73 -8.89
N CYS A 752 5.87 13.95 -8.15
CA CYS A 752 4.55 14.23 -8.68
C CYS A 752 4.41 15.70 -9.10
N LEU A 753 3.66 15.91 -10.17
CA LEU A 753 3.04 17.18 -10.54
C LEU A 753 1.62 16.82 -11.00
N ASP A 754 0.61 17.57 -10.55
CA ASP A 754 -0.74 17.37 -11.08
C ASP A 754 -1.17 18.59 -11.89
N GLN A 755 -2.08 18.38 -12.84
CA GLN A 755 -2.76 19.46 -13.55
C GLN A 755 -4.27 19.31 -13.42
N LEU A 756 -5.01 20.40 -13.33
CA LEU A 756 -6.45 20.41 -13.10
C LEU A 756 -7.16 21.38 -14.05
N VAL A 757 -8.32 20.94 -14.55
CA VAL A 757 -9.32 21.76 -15.24
C VAL A 757 -10.72 21.46 -14.70
N GLU A 758 -11.64 22.41 -14.77
CA GLU A 758 -13.06 22.22 -14.49
C GLU A 758 -13.81 21.85 -15.76
N ILE A 759 -14.70 20.85 -15.65
CA ILE A 759 -15.46 20.30 -16.80
C ILE A 759 -16.97 20.39 -16.60
N ALA A 760 -17.43 20.58 -15.36
CA ALA A 760 -18.79 20.96 -15.01
C ALA A 760 -18.74 21.68 -13.63
N ASP A 761 -19.79 22.42 -13.28
CA ASP A 761 -19.84 23.20 -12.04
C ASP A 761 -19.57 22.33 -10.80
N GLY A 762 -18.40 22.52 -10.18
CA GLY A 762 -17.95 21.75 -9.01
C GLY A 762 -17.39 20.36 -9.32
N LEU A 763 -17.12 20.03 -10.60
CA LEU A 763 -16.51 18.79 -11.06
C LEU A 763 -15.25 19.10 -11.88
N PHE A 764 -14.10 18.69 -11.34
CA PHE A 764 -12.79 18.91 -11.94
C PHE A 764 -12.18 17.60 -12.43
N LEU A 765 -11.50 17.67 -13.57
CA LEU A 765 -10.72 16.58 -14.14
C LEU A 765 -9.24 16.90 -13.96
N GLY A 766 -8.54 16.01 -13.27
CA GLY A 766 -7.12 16.11 -12.98
C GLY A 766 -6.29 15.11 -13.78
N GLN A 767 -5.07 15.49 -14.14
CA GLN A 767 -4.03 14.64 -14.69
C GLN A 767 -2.97 14.38 -13.62
N LEU A 768 -2.68 13.11 -13.38
CA LEU A 768 -1.63 12.65 -12.47
C LEU A 768 -0.33 12.48 -13.26
N ILE A 769 0.71 13.27 -12.98
CA ILE A 769 1.95 13.29 -13.75
C ILE A 769 3.14 13.02 -12.83
N TYR A 770 4.10 12.23 -13.31
CA TYR A 770 5.35 11.99 -12.59
C TYR A 770 6.55 12.29 -13.47
N ALA A 771 7.59 12.85 -12.86
CA ALA A 771 8.92 12.91 -13.46
C ALA A 771 9.49 11.48 -13.54
N THR A 772 10.02 11.10 -14.69
CA THR A 772 10.62 9.78 -14.89
C THR A 772 12.14 9.80 -14.93
N ALA A 773 12.74 10.97 -15.16
CA ALA A 773 14.16 11.20 -14.99
C ALA A 773 14.52 11.34 -13.49
N LEU A 774 14.38 10.26 -12.71
CA LEU A 774 14.53 10.26 -11.24
C LEU A 774 15.93 10.69 -10.76
N HIS A 775 16.93 10.59 -11.64
CA HIS A 775 18.31 11.02 -11.36
C HIS A 775 18.50 12.53 -11.45
N ILE A 776 17.55 13.26 -12.06
CA ILE A 776 17.59 14.72 -12.20
C ILE A 776 16.83 15.33 -11.01
N PRO A 777 17.54 16.01 -10.09
CA PRO A 777 16.89 16.64 -8.94
C PRO A 777 16.03 17.82 -9.40
N TYR A 778 14.97 18.12 -8.66
CA TYR A 778 14.10 19.23 -8.99
C TYR A 778 14.77 20.59 -8.74
N HIS A 779 14.63 21.49 -9.70
CA HIS A 779 14.92 22.91 -9.60
C HIS A 779 14.07 23.64 -10.64
N SER A 780 13.44 24.75 -10.26
CA SER A 780 12.46 25.44 -11.13
C SER A 780 13.06 26.07 -12.40
N SER A 781 14.40 26.21 -12.47
CA SER A 781 15.10 26.71 -13.66
C SER A 781 15.36 25.66 -14.73
N VAL A 782 15.18 24.37 -14.42
CA VAL A 782 15.43 23.27 -15.36
C VAL A 782 14.23 23.16 -16.30
N ASP A 783 14.49 22.90 -17.58
CA ASP A 783 13.41 22.73 -18.56
C ASP A 783 12.51 21.56 -18.13
N PRO A 784 11.18 21.76 -18.01
CA PRO A 784 10.25 20.67 -17.72
C PRO A 784 10.44 19.43 -18.60
N ALA A 785 10.87 19.58 -19.85
CA ALA A 785 11.15 18.46 -20.76
C ALA A 785 12.25 17.53 -20.24
N ASP A 786 13.27 18.08 -19.55
CA ASP A 786 14.40 17.30 -19.03
C ASP A 786 13.97 16.31 -17.94
N TYR A 787 12.90 16.62 -17.20
CA TYR A 787 12.36 15.71 -16.18
C TYR A 787 11.67 14.47 -16.75
N GLY A 788 11.43 14.41 -18.07
CA GLY A 788 10.75 13.29 -18.70
C GLY A 788 9.35 13.06 -18.11
N TYR A 789 8.59 14.13 -17.90
CA TYR A 789 7.26 14.00 -17.30
C TYR A 789 6.33 13.13 -18.15
N GLN A 790 5.68 12.16 -17.51
CA GLN A 790 4.71 11.27 -18.14
C GLN A 790 3.38 11.29 -17.40
N LEU A 791 2.29 11.12 -18.14
CA LEU A 791 0.96 10.97 -17.58
C LEU A 791 0.83 9.56 -16.96
N PHE A 792 0.33 9.46 -15.74
CA PHE A 792 0.06 8.20 -15.04
C PHE A 792 -1.44 7.95 -14.84
N GLY A 793 -2.29 8.91 -15.21
CA GLY A 793 -3.73 8.72 -15.19
C GLY A 793 -4.52 10.00 -14.97
N TYR A 794 -5.81 9.79 -14.71
CA TYR A 794 -6.80 10.81 -14.42
C TYR A 794 -7.47 10.57 -13.07
N PHE A 795 -7.72 11.67 -12.37
CA PHE A 795 -8.51 11.71 -11.15
C PHE A 795 -9.59 12.80 -11.26
N LEU A 796 -10.57 12.77 -10.36
CA LEU A 796 -11.59 13.80 -10.24
C LEU A 796 -11.49 14.47 -8.88
N LEU A 797 -11.86 15.74 -8.85
CA LEU A 797 -12.24 16.45 -7.63
C LEU A 797 -13.72 16.82 -7.74
N LEU A 798 -14.49 16.51 -6.70
CA LEU A 798 -15.95 16.53 -6.70
C LEU A 798 -16.42 17.39 -5.52
N ASP A 799 -17.35 18.30 -5.77
CA ASP A 799 -18.08 18.94 -4.69
C ASP A 799 -19.07 17.98 -4.00
N ASP A 800 -19.78 18.45 -2.98
CA ASP A 800 -20.65 17.61 -2.17
C ASP A 800 -21.81 16.97 -2.97
N ASP A 801 -22.40 17.66 -3.95
CA ASP A 801 -23.49 17.08 -4.75
C ASP A 801 -22.96 15.98 -5.67
N TRP A 802 -21.81 16.25 -6.31
CA TRP A 802 -21.14 15.26 -7.14
C TRP A 802 -20.67 14.05 -6.35
N GLN A 803 -20.23 14.23 -5.11
CA GLN A 803 -19.86 13.13 -4.22
C GLN A 803 -21.07 12.26 -3.85
N ARG A 804 -22.23 12.86 -3.55
CA ARG A 804 -23.47 12.09 -3.32
C ARG A 804 -23.86 11.28 -4.55
N HIS A 805 -23.76 11.88 -5.73
CA HIS A 805 -24.02 11.19 -6.99
C HIS A 805 -23.01 10.07 -7.24
N ARG A 806 -21.70 10.31 -7.05
CA ARG A 806 -20.63 9.30 -7.16
C ARG A 806 -20.92 8.07 -6.30
N LEU A 807 -21.23 8.27 -5.02
CA LEU A 807 -21.53 7.19 -4.08
C LEU A 807 -22.78 6.40 -4.53
N ALA A 808 -23.79 7.08 -5.07
CA ALA A 808 -25.01 6.45 -5.54
C ALA A 808 -24.81 5.59 -6.79
N ILE A 809 -24.07 6.10 -7.79
CA ILE A 809 -23.75 5.37 -9.03
C ILE A 809 -22.58 4.39 -8.87
N ARG A 810 -21.98 4.35 -7.68
CA ARG A 810 -20.84 3.52 -7.31
C ARG A 810 -19.62 3.72 -8.21
N LEU A 811 -19.34 4.97 -8.58
CA LEU A 811 -18.14 5.29 -9.35
C LEU A 811 -16.92 5.10 -8.45
N ASP A 812 -16.03 4.20 -8.86
CA ASP A 812 -14.80 3.78 -8.17
C ASP A 812 -14.96 3.12 -6.79
N THR A 813 -16.18 2.99 -6.24
CA THR A 813 -16.46 2.38 -4.93
C THR A 813 -16.76 0.88 -5.05
N LEU A 814 -16.26 0.06 -4.13
CA LEU A 814 -16.63 -1.37 -4.04
C LEU A 814 -17.95 -1.54 -3.26
N ASP A 815 -18.78 -2.50 -3.64
CA ASP A 815 -20.15 -2.72 -3.14
C ASP A 815 -20.21 -2.91 -1.60
N CYS A 816 -20.88 -1.98 -0.90
CA CYS A 816 -21.25 -2.11 0.53
C CYS A 816 -22.67 -2.66 0.75
N ARG A 817 -23.29 -3.30 -0.26
CA ARG A 817 -24.63 -3.93 -0.11
C ARG A 817 -24.57 -5.41 -0.47
N MET A 818 -24.03 -6.20 0.44
CA MET A 818 -24.52 -7.55 0.70
C MET A 818 -25.00 -7.58 2.16
N THR A 819 -26.19 -7.00 2.37
CA THR A 819 -27.05 -7.27 3.53
C THR A 819 -28.00 -8.40 3.19
#